data_AF-A0AAD2VQA4-F1
#
_entry.id   AF-A0AAD2VQA4-F1
#
_cell.length_a   1.000
_cell.length_b   1.000
_cell.length_c   1.000
_cell.angle_alpha   90.00
_cell.angle_beta   90.00
_cell.angle_gamma   90.00
#
_symmetry.space_group_name_H-M   'P 1'
#
loop_
_entity.id
_entity.type
_entity.pdbx_description
1 polymer ?
#
loop_
_entity_poly.entity_id
_entity_poly.type
_entity_poly.pdbx_seq_one_letter_code
_entity_poly.pdbx_strand_id
1 'polypeptide(L)'
;MLKLLPAIIEQLHLVGMRRLMVLSGDDAWVEQQLNQLQASIEGDWLTISSDLPHGVSPENAHLLLGREFLHGIFDVRKGFHSEALAMLAGTLKAGSLLILCTAPQSEWATNNDVDSLRWNEQSGVIPTPNFVHHLQRTFKASPDILFYKQGDNPNFALLKNKPLWQAPTGQPTKQQQQIISQLLNAEHGVWGLIAPRGRGKSAIAGMLIQQFGGECWCCAPAKVATEVLSRHAGQSINFWSPDNLLAYCRSNEKITADWLIIDEASAIPNYILRELVEYFPRVLLTTTVDGYEGTGRGFMLKFCASLTHFRLLQLDSPMRYAANDALESWVNSALLLQEPTSQTVITETVEYKALTQASLVENNEKLSAFYGLLMSAHYRTSPLDLRRLLDAQQQHFMVAKTESHDCAYLGALWMVDEGQLTESLSWQIWAGLRRPRGNLVVQSLAAHSYFPIAAQWLSRRVMRIAVDANHRRRQIGLTLLEKQKAIATEQGLDFLSVSFGLTPDLVAFWQKAGFRLIRIGSHKEASSGCFTAMAILPLSDRASLLCQQGEMQLKRDIYWRNDLSEFALETSEQQQLTADDWIELIGFSEFKRPISASESAILRLLKEEKNGLSLLRRHFVSCEPIAQICADVGITGQKQWLQRVREEVGIQVKQYQPTLLAEIKQKVISSCL
;
A
#
# COMPACT_ATOMS: atom_id res chain seq x y z
N MET A 1 23.29 -32.63 19.79
CA MET A 1 21.87 -32.22 19.66
C MET A 1 21.57 -31.80 18.23
N LEU A 2 22.40 -30.94 17.61
CA LEU A 2 22.43 -30.66 16.16
C LEU A 2 22.72 -31.86 15.23
N LYS A 3 22.81 -33.09 15.75
CA LYS A 3 23.28 -34.27 14.98
C LYS A 3 22.35 -34.64 13.82
N LEU A 4 21.05 -34.34 13.93
CA LEU A 4 20.08 -34.62 12.88
C LEU A 4 19.95 -33.47 11.87
N LEU A 5 20.47 -32.27 12.16
CA LEU A 5 20.36 -31.14 11.23
C LEU A 5 21.00 -31.40 9.87
N PRO A 6 22.22 -31.97 9.78
CA PRO A 6 22.80 -32.33 8.49
C PRO A 6 21.89 -33.24 7.66
N ALA A 7 21.30 -34.27 8.29
CA ALA A 7 20.36 -35.17 7.63
C ALA A 7 19.05 -34.48 7.22
N ILE A 8 18.56 -33.52 8.03
CA ILE A 8 17.40 -32.70 7.67
C ILE A 8 17.73 -31.84 6.44
N ILE A 9 18.88 -31.19 6.40
CA ILE A 9 19.28 -30.32 5.28
C ILE A 9 19.47 -31.13 4.00
N GLU A 10 20.13 -32.28 4.09
CA GLU A 10 20.26 -33.21 2.97
C GLU A 10 18.88 -33.64 2.45
N GLN A 11 17.96 -34.01 3.36
CA GLN A 11 16.60 -34.35 2.98
C GLN A 11 15.89 -33.17 2.30
N LEU A 12 16.00 -31.95 2.85
CA LEU A 12 15.40 -30.75 2.27
C LEU A 12 15.91 -30.49 0.85
N HIS A 13 17.18 -30.75 0.58
CA HIS A 13 17.74 -30.65 -0.76
C HIS A 13 17.13 -31.70 -1.70
N LEU A 14 17.08 -32.96 -1.28
CA LEU A 14 16.53 -34.08 -2.07
C LEU A 14 15.04 -33.92 -2.38
N VAL A 15 14.25 -33.42 -1.44
CA VAL A 15 12.79 -33.21 -1.61
C VAL A 15 12.45 -31.81 -2.09
N GLY A 16 13.45 -30.95 -2.32
CA GLY A 16 13.27 -29.60 -2.85
C GLY A 16 12.58 -28.64 -1.90
N MET A 17 12.57 -28.90 -0.60
CA MET A 17 11.82 -28.12 0.40
C MET A 17 12.72 -27.19 1.21
N ARG A 18 12.09 -26.28 1.93
CA ARG A 18 12.68 -25.36 2.90
C ARG A 18 11.91 -25.49 4.20
N ARG A 19 12.57 -25.20 5.32
CA ARG A 19 11.95 -25.26 6.64
C ARG A 19 12.24 -24.03 7.48
N LEU A 20 11.28 -23.72 8.34
CA LEU A 20 11.44 -22.75 9.42
C LEU A 20 12.05 -23.45 10.64
N MET A 21 13.04 -22.80 11.24
CA MET A 21 13.52 -23.09 12.58
C MET A 21 13.26 -21.88 13.47
N VAL A 22 12.60 -22.07 14.61
CA VAL A 22 12.36 -21.00 15.59
C VAL A 22 13.32 -21.18 16.74
N LEU A 23 14.20 -20.20 16.96
CA LEU A 23 15.02 -20.09 18.16
C LEU A 23 14.31 -19.14 19.13
N SER A 24 13.96 -19.64 20.32
CA SER A 24 13.29 -18.83 21.34
C SER A 24 14.02 -18.91 22.67
N GLY A 25 14.58 -17.78 23.09
CA GLY A 25 15.35 -17.67 24.32
C GLY A 25 15.95 -16.28 24.48
N ASP A 26 16.80 -16.15 25.47
CA ASP A 26 17.53 -14.92 25.80
C ASP A 26 18.55 -14.58 24.70
N ASP A 27 18.90 -13.30 24.60
CA ASP A 27 19.75 -12.78 23.52
C ASP A 27 21.09 -13.52 23.39
N ALA A 28 21.80 -13.66 24.51
CA ALA A 28 23.10 -14.35 24.53
C ALA A 28 22.98 -15.83 24.13
N TRP A 29 21.89 -16.49 24.50
CA TRP A 29 21.66 -17.88 24.15
C TRP A 29 21.35 -18.03 22.66
N VAL A 30 20.48 -17.17 22.11
CA VAL A 30 20.15 -17.15 20.68
C VAL A 30 21.42 -16.95 19.85
N GLU A 31 22.25 -15.96 20.19
CA GLU A 31 23.51 -15.69 19.49
C GLU A 31 24.49 -16.86 19.56
N GLN A 32 24.59 -17.51 20.73
CA GLN A 32 25.39 -18.73 20.88
C GLN A 32 24.89 -19.85 19.96
N GLN A 33 23.58 -20.08 19.87
CA GLN A 33 23.02 -21.10 18.98
C GLN A 33 23.21 -20.75 17.50
N LEU A 34 23.06 -19.48 17.12
CA LEU A 34 23.32 -19.02 15.75
C LEU A 34 24.77 -19.30 15.33
N ASN A 35 25.75 -18.92 16.17
CA ASN A 35 27.16 -19.18 15.90
C ASN A 35 27.45 -20.68 15.74
N GLN A 36 26.85 -21.53 16.58
CA GLN A 36 26.99 -22.98 16.45
C GLN A 36 26.38 -23.52 15.15
N LEU A 37 25.20 -23.03 14.78
CA LEU A 37 24.52 -23.43 13.55
C LEU A 37 25.33 -23.03 12.32
N GLN A 38 25.74 -21.77 12.22
CA GLN A 38 26.55 -21.24 11.12
C GLN A 38 27.90 -21.94 10.98
N ALA A 39 28.52 -22.35 12.08
CA ALA A 39 29.77 -23.12 12.05
C ALA A 39 29.58 -24.58 11.62
N SER A 40 28.39 -25.15 11.86
CA SER A 40 28.11 -26.57 11.61
C SER A 40 27.50 -26.86 10.23
N ILE A 41 26.95 -25.85 9.58
CA ILE A 41 26.16 -25.96 8.35
C ILE A 41 26.63 -24.89 7.38
N GLU A 42 27.13 -25.33 6.22
CA GLU A 42 27.53 -24.44 5.15
C GLU A 42 26.31 -23.71 4.56
N GLY A 43 26.46 -22.40 4.35
CA GLY A 43 25.41 -21.57 3.75
C GLY A 43 25.85 -20.12 3.65
N ASP A 44 25.12 -19.35 2.86
CA ASP A 44 25.31 -17.90 2.76
C ASP A 44 24.88 -17.19 4.04
N TRP A 45 23.91 -17.76 4.76
CA TRP A 45 23.38 -17.26 6.03
C TRP A 45 23.00 -15.78 6.00
N LEU A 46 22.25 -15.39 4.96
CA LEU A 46 21.76 -14.03 4.81
C LEU A 46 20.97 -13.62 6.06
N THR A 47 21.49 -12.62 6.78
CA THR A 47 20.95 -12.20 8.06
C THR A 47 20.22 -10.87 7.90
N ILE A 48 18.94 -10.84 8.28
CA ILE A 48 18.17 -9.61 8.44
C ILE A 48 17.99 -9.36 9.92
N SER A 49 18.69 -8.35 10.41
CA SER A 49 18.67 -7.88 11.79
C SER A 49 19.27 -6.47 11.83
N SER A 50 18.81 -5.66 12.78
CA SER A 50 19.44 -4.38 13.09
C SER A 50 20.56 -4.51 14.13
N ASP A 51 20.66 -5.65 14.82
CA ASP A 51 21.54 -5.84 15.97
C ASP A 51 22.61 -6.91 15.75
N LEU A 52 22.32 -7.93 14.94
CA LEU A 52 23.28 -9.00 14.69
C LEU A 52 24.42 -8.54 13.76
N PRO A 53 25.65 -9.06 13.95
CA PRO A 53 26.79 -8.74 13.10
C PRO A 53 26.51 -9.05 11.63
N HIS A 54 26.95 -8.15 10.74
CA HIS A 54 26.76 -8.27 9.28
C HIS A 54 25.29 -8.38 8.83
N GLY A 55 24.33 -8.05 9.71
CA GLY A 55 22.91 -8.01 9.40
C GLY A 55 22.56 -6.88 8.44
N VAL A 56 21.67 -7.17 7.48
CA VAL A 56 21.01 -6.16 6.67
C VAL A 56 19.81 -5.66 7.46
N SER A 57 19.67 -4.32 7.60
CA SER A 57 18.48 -3.73 8.22
C SER A 57 17.21 -4.20 7.49
N PRO A 58 16.11 -4.54 8.20
CA PRO A 58 14.87 -4.97 7.57
C PRO A 58 14.33 -4.01 6.49
N GLU A 59 14.54 -2.70 6.65
CA GLU A 59 14.14 -1.68 5.67
C GLU A 59 14.81 -1.85 4.31
N ASN A 60 16.02 -2.44 4.29
CA ASN A 60 16.84 -2.67 3.10
C ASN A 60 16.63 -4.06 2.48
N ALA A 61 15.70 -4.87 2.99
CA ALA A 61 15.43 -6.22 2.48
C ALA A 61 15.05 -6.25 0.99
N HIS A 62 14.43 -5.17 0.49
CA HIS A 62 14.06 -5.01 -0.91
C HIS A 62 15.25 -5.00 -1.88
N LEU A 63 16.47 -4.71 -1.40
CA LEU A 63 17.71 -4.73 -2.19
C LEU A 63 18.22 -6.17 -2.44
N LEU A 64 17.65 -7.16 -1.73
CA LEU A 64 18.06 -8.57 -1.81
C LEU A 64 17.27 -9.34 -2.87
N LEU A 65 16.22 -8.73 -3.42
CA LEU A 65 15.36 -9.33 -4.44
C LEU A 65 16.15 -9.54 -5.75
N GLY A 66 15.75 -10.54 -6.54
CA GLY A 66 16.48 -10.94 -7.75
C GLY A 66 17.66 -11.88 -7.49
N ARG A 67 18.12 -12.00 -6.24
CA ARG A 67 19.17 -12.93 -5.80
C ARG A 67 18.59 -14.14 -5.08
N GLU A 68 19.42 -15.15 -4.92
CA GLU A 68 19.06 -16.40 -4.24
C GLU A 68 20.14 -16.80 -3.25
N PHE A 69 19.73 -17.23 -2.05
CA PHE A 69 20.62 -17.54 -0.95
C PHE A 69 20.35 -18.93 -0.38
N LEU A 70 21.39 -19.57 0.15
CA LEU A 70 21.30 -20.78 0.95
C LEU A 70 21.28 -20.39 2.43
N HIS A 71 20.15 -20.68 3.07
CA HIS A 71 19.85 -20.35 4.48
C HIS A 71 19.70 -18.84 4.77
N GLY A 72 18.91 -18.53 5.79
CA GLY A 72 18.69 -17.15 6.23
C GLY A 72 18.37 -17.05 7.71
N ILE A 73 18.66 -15.90 8.29
CA ILE A 73 18.36 -15.56 9.69
C ILE A 73 17.48 -14.31 9.69
N PHE A 74 16.37 -14.37 10.41
CA PHE A 74 15.45 -13.25 10.61
C PHE A 74 15.31 -12.99 12.11
N ASP A 75 15.83 -11.85 12.56
CA ASP A 75 15.82 -11.48 13.96
C ASP A 75 14.62 -10.59 14.30
N VAL A 76 13.75 -11.09 15.18
CA VAL A 76 12.52 -10.40 15.59
C VAL A 76 12.45 -10.13 17.08
N ARG A 77 13.59 -10.25 17.79
CA ARG A 77 13.65 -10.05 19.25
C ARG A 77 13.25 -8.64 19.68
N LYS A 78 13.60 -7.61 18.88
CA LYS A 78 13.24 -6.20 19.13
C LYS A 78 12.05 -5.71 18.32
N GLY A 79 11.84 -6.25 17.13
CA GLY A 79 10.73 -5.84 16.28
C GLY A 79 10.56 -6.75 15.09
N PHE A 80 9.32 -6.96 14.68
CA PHE A 80 9.00 -7.85 13.59
C PHE A 80 8.72 -7.03 12.33
N HIS A 81 9.47 -7.17 11.24
CA HIS A 81 9.17 -6.47 9.99
C HIS A 81 8.54 -7.44 8.97
N SER A 82 7.21 -7.42 8.87
CA SER A 82 6.43 -8.43 8.12
C SER A 82 6.82 -8.59 6.65
N GLU A 83 7.05 -7.49 5.94
CA GLU A 83 7.40 -7.52 4.53
C GLU A 83 8.83 -8.05 4.31
N ALA A 84 9.77 -7.71 5.20
CA ALA A 84 11.15 -8.19 5.14
C ALA A 84 11.24 -9.70 5.37
N LEU A 85 10.42 -10.26 6.26
CA LEU A 85 10.31 -11.72 6.42
C LEU A 85 9.88 -12.39 5.12
N ALA A 86 8.82 -11.88 4.48
CA ALA A 86 8.32 -12.43 3.23
C ALA A 86 9.33 -12.28 2.08
N MET A 87 10.05 -11.15 2.03
CA MET A 87 11.15 -10.93 1.10
C MET A 87 12.26 -11.96 1.28
N LEU A 88 12.78 -12.13 2.50
CA LEU A 88 13.83 -13.09 2.82
C LEU A 88 13.40 -14.52 2.50
N ALA A 89 12.22 -14.93 2.96
CA ALA A 89 11.69 -16.24 2.63
C ALA A 89 11.60 -16.45 1.11
N GLY A 90 11.29 -15.41 0.34
CA GLY A 90 11.25 -15.48 -1.13
C GLY A 90 12.61 -15.64 -1.82
N THR A 91 13.73 -15.31 -1.17
CA THR A 91 15.09 -15.43 -1.73
C THR A 91 15.75 -16.78 -1.43
N LEU A 92 15.21 -17.56 -0.49
CA LEU A 92 15.81 -18.85 -0.10
C LEU A 92 15.55 -19.96 -1.13
N LYS A 93 16.63 -20.69 -1.48
CA LYS A 93 16.61 -21.87 -2.36
C LYS A 93 16.10 -23.12 -1.64
N ALA A 94 15.67 -24.13 -2.40
CA ALA A 94 15.48 -25.49 -1.88
C ALA A 94 16.70 -25.99 -1.09
N GLY A 95 16.46 -26.76 -0.01
CA GLY A 95 17.50 -27.14 0.95
C GLY A 95 17.70 -26.14 2.09
N SER A 96 17.06 -24.96 2.04
CA SER A 96 17.32 -23.91 3.01
C SER A 96 16.58 -24.05 4.34
N LEU A 97 17.26 -23.64 5.42
CA LEU A 97 16.64 -23.28 6.69
C LEU A 97 16.46 -21.76 6.79
N LEU A 98 15.27 -21.32 7.20
CA LEU A 98 15.07 -19.97 7.71
C LEU A 98 15.07 -20.05 9.24
N ILE A 99 16.01 -19.39 9.89
CA ILE A 99 16.03 -19.25 11.35
C ILE A 99 15.27 -17.98 11.72
N LEU A 100 14.26 -18.11 12.56
CA LEU A 100 13.53 -17.01 13.18
C LEU A 100 13.95 -16.88 14.65
N CYS A 101 14.60 -15.77 15.00
CA CYS A 101 15.05 -15.50 16.36
C CYS A 101 14.00 -14.71 17.12
N THR A 102 13.49 -15.27 18.21
CA THR A 102 12.44 -14.68 19.04
C THR A 102 12.90 -14.56 20.49
N ALA A 103 12.34 -13.60 21.22
CA ALA A 103 12.45 -13.56 22.68
C ALA A 103 11.83 -14.84 23.30
N PRO A 104 12.02 -15.10 24.61
CA PRO A 104 11.34 -16.20 25.28
C PRO A 104 9.82 -16.15 25.04
N GLN A 105 9.21 -17.30 24.70
CA GLN A 105 7.78 -17.36 24.33
C GLN A 105 6.82 -16.77 25.36
N SER A 106 7.17 -16.81 26.65
CA SER A 106 6.40 -16.25 27.76
C SER A 106 6.40 -14.72 27.78
N GLU A 107 7.43 -14.08 27.19
CA GLU A 107 7.67 -12.63 27.29
C GLU A 107 7.45 -11.92 25.96
N TRP A 108 7.57 -12.64 24.84
CA TRP A 108 7.55 -12.03 23.50
C TRP A 108 6.30 -11.19 23.23
N ALA A 109 5.12 -11.64 23.69
CA ALA A 109 3.85 -10.91 23.50
C ALA A 109 3.78 -9.59 24.27
N THR A 110 4.53 -9.47 25.37
CA THR A 110 4.57 -8.27 26.22
C THR A 110 5.72 -7.33 25.88
N ASN A 111 6.70 -7.80 25.10
CA ASN A 111 7.83 -6.98 24.69
C ASN A 111 7.39 -5.93 23.66
N ASN A 112 7.99 -4.74 23.78
CA ASN A 112 7.80 -3.67 22.82
C ASN A 112 8.36 -4.05 21.45
N ASP A 113 7.59 -3.77 20.40
CA ASP A 113 7.94 -4.08 19.03
C ASP A 113 8.35 -2.80 18.30
N VAL A 114 9.64 -2.56 18.09
CA VAL A 114 10.14 -1.30 17.51
C VAL A 114 9.63 -1.04 16.09
N ASP A 115 9.23 -2.09 15.35
CA ASP A 115 8.61 -1.94 14.02
C ASP A 115 7.23 -1.26 14.10
N SER A 116 6.57 -1.31 15.27
CA SER A 116 5.27 -0.68 15.49
C SER A 116 5.25 0.80 15.17
N LEU A 117 6.38 1.49 15.28
CA LEU A 117 6.51 2.90 14.90
C LEU A 117 6.11 3.18 13.45
N ARG A 118 6.27 2.22 12.53
CA ARG A 118 5.92 2.42 11.10
C ARG A 118 4.41 2.45 10.85
N TRP A 119 3.62 1.81 11.70
CA TRP A 119 2.23 1.48 11.38
C TRP A 119 1.23 1.76 12.50
N ASN A 120 1.68 1.89 13.75
CA ASN A 120 0.88 2.44 14.84
C ASN A 120 0.69 3.95 14.60
N GLU A 121 -0.55 4.37 14.40
CA GLU A 121 -0.87 5.77 14.11
C GLU A 121 -0.64 6.69 15.31
N GLN A 122 -0.55 6.11 16.51
CA GLN A 122 -0.26 6.81 17.76
C GLN A 122 1.26 6.93 18.03
N SER A 123 1.63 7.85 18.92
CA SER A 123 3.03 8.06 19.27
C SER A 123 3.58 6.94 20.14
N GLY A 124 4.81 6.49 19.84
CA GLY A 124 5.54 5.54 20.67
C GLY A 124 5.54 4.10 20.14
N VAL A 125 6.39 3.30 20.76
CA VAL A 125 6.52 1.86 20.51
C VAL A 125 5.48 1.13 21.37
N ILE A 126 4.80 0.16 20.78
CA ILE A 126 3.81 -0.67 21.49
C ILE A 126 4.20 -2.16 21.47
N PRO A 127 3.73 -2.96 22.44
CA PRO A 127 3.76 -4.40 22.31
C PRO A 127 2.74 -4.89 21.28
N THR A 128 2.94 -6.10 20.75
CA THR A 128 2.10 -6.69 19.69
C THR A 128 1.55 -8.07 20.08
N PRO A 129 0.82 -8.18 21.21
CA PRO A 129 0.41 -9.47 21.76
C PRO A 129 -0.48 -10.26 20.80
N ASN A 130 -1.38 -9.61 20.06
CA ASN A 130 -2.31 -10.29 19.17
C ASN A 130 -1.57 -10.93 17.99
N PHE A 131 -0.67 -10.19 17.35
CA PHE A 131 0.16 -10.75 16.28
C PHE A 131 1.13 -11.82 16.79
N VAL A 132 1.77 -11.62 17.95
CA VAL A 132 2.65 -12.64 18.54
C VAL A 132 1.88 -13.92 18.86
N HIS A 133 0.70 -13.84 19.47
CA HIS A 133 -0.13 -15.01 19.75
C HIS A 133 -0.60 -15.72 18.48
N HIS A 134 -0.91 -14.97 17.42
CA HIS A 134 -1.17 -15.56 16.10
C HIS A 134 0.04 -16.37 15.61
N LEU A 135 1.24 -15.78 15.61
CA LEU A 135 2.48 -16.48 15.21
C LEU A 135 2.73 -17.74 16.05
N GLN A 136 2.59 -17.64 17.37
CA GLN A 136 2.74 -18.78 18.30
C GLN A 136 1.82 -19.95 17.95
N ARG A 137 0.60 -19.67 17.49
CA ARG A 137 -0.32 -20.72 17.04
C ARG A 137 0.11 -21.30 15.70
N THR A 138 0.57 -20.47 14.76
CA THR A 138 1.10 -20.98 13.49
C THR A 138 2.31 -21.89 13.68
N PHE A 139 3.16 -21.62 14.69
CA PHE A 139 4.27 -22.51 15.06
C PHE A 139 3.81 -23.88 15.54
N LYS A 140 2.74 -23.92 16.34
CA LYS A 140 2.19 -25.18 16.89
C LYS A 140 1.37 -25.97 15.88
N ALA A 141 0.81 -25.30 14.88
CA ALA A 141 -0.09 -25.91 13.90
C ALA A 141 0.64 -26.81 12.89
N SER A 142 1.94 -26.55 12.62
CA SER A 142 2.71 -27.31 11.63
C SER A 142 3.78 -28.19 12.29
N PRO A 143 3.73 -29.52 12.12
CA PRO A 143 4.79 -30.41 12.59
C PRO A 143 6.10 -30.25 11.80
N ASP A 144 6.08 -29.50 10.70
CA ASP A 144 7.25 -29.27 9.86
C ASP A 144 8.15 -28.13 10.36
N ILE A 145 7.76 -27.43 11.42
CA ILE A 145 8.55 -26.35 12.03
C ILE A 145 9.51 -26.94 13.07
N LEU A 146 10.78 -26.57 12.97
CA LEU A 146 11.81 -26.96 13.94
C LEU A 146 11.81 -25.97 15.10
N PHE A 147 11.14 -26.30 16.19
CA PHE A 147 11.06 -25.41 17.36
C PHE A 147 12.18 -25.73 18.36
N TYR A 148 13.00 -24.73 18.70
CA TYR A 148 14.09 -24.89 19.66
C TYR A 148 14.06 -23.76 20.68
N LYS A 149 13.65 -24.12 21.90
CA LYS A 149 13.53 -23.22 23.04
C LYS A 149 14.70 -23.42 24.00
N GLN A 150 15.20 -22.34 24.58
CA GLN A 150 16.21 -22.38 25.64
C GLN A 150 15.73 -23.26 26.82
N GLY A 151 16.60 -24.15 27.27
CA GLY A 151 16.31 -25.09 28.34
C GLY A 151 15.62 -26.38 27.90
N ASP A 152 15.09 -26.45 26.67
CA ASP A 152 14.46 -27.66 26.13
C ASP A 152 15.46 -28.52 25.34
N ASN A 153 15.22 -29.83 25.31
CA ASN A 153 15.86 -30.73 24.36
C ASN A 153 14.97 -30.82 23.10
N PRO A 154 15.33 -30.19 21.97
CA PRO A 154 14.51 -30.17 20.78
C PRO A 154 14.42 -31.59 20.18
N ASN A 155 13.20 -31.96 19.78
CA ASN A 155 12.95 -33.19 19.03
C ASN A 155 12.73 -32.85 17.56
N PHE A 156 13.81 -32.73 16.80
CA PHE A 156 13.70 -32.51 15.36
C PHE A 156 13.35 -33.82 14.64
N ALA A 157 12.40 -33.74 13.71
CA ALA A 157 11.95 -34.87 12.90
C ALA A 157 12.20 -34.61 11.42
N LEU A 158 12.56 -35.66 10.68
CA LEU A 158 12.58 -35.63 9.21
C LEU A 158 11.16 -35.47 8.65
N LEU A 159 11.05 -34.91 7.45
CA LEU A 159 9.80 -34.88 6.69
C LEU A 159 9.37 -36.31 6.33
N LYS A 160 8.08 -36.61 6.51
CA LYS A 160 7.50 -37.92 6.16
C LYS A 160 6.86 -37.87 4.77
N ASN A 161 7.03 -38.94 3.99
CA ASN A 161 6.30 -39.19 2.74
C ASN A 161 6.37 -38.05 1.71
N LYS A 162 7.55 -37.44 1.51
CA LYS A 162 7.75 -36.42 0.47
C LYS A 162 8.42 -37.04 -0.77
N PRO A 163 7.92 -36.75 -1.99
CA PRO A 163 8.56 -37.22 -3.21
C PRO A 163 9.93 -36.53 -3.41
N LEU A 164 10.83 -37.19 -4.13
CA LEU A 164 12.06 -36.55 -4.61
C LEU A 164 11.70 -35.42 -5.56
N TRP A 165 12.38 -34.29 -5.39
CA TRP A 165 12.20 -33.13 -6.25
C TRP A 165 13.27 -33.12 -7.34
N GLN A 166 12.86 -32.74 -8.55
CA GLN A 166 13.77 -32.48 -9.64
C GLN A 166 13.89 -30.98 -9.82
N ALA A 167 15.09 -30.46 -9.57
CA ALA A 167 15.40 -29.06 -9.81
C ALA A 167 15.22 -28.72 -11.31
N PRO A 168 14.78 -27.49 -11.65
CA PRO A 168 14.70 -27.08 -13.04
C PRO A 168 16.06 -27.16 -13.72
N THR A 169 16.11 -27.76 -14.90
CA THR A 169 17.33 -27.95 -15.70
C THR A 169 17.77 -26.68 -16.46
N GLY A 170 17.07 -25.57 -16.25
CA GLY A 170 17.20 -24.35 -17.06
C GLY A 170 16.36 -24.36 -18.35
N GLN A 171 15.80 -25.52 -18.73
CA GLN A 171 14.82 -25.59 -19.82
C GLN A 171 13.41 -25.24 -19.32
N PRO A 172 12.56 -24.66 -20.18
CA PRO A 172 11.17 -24.37 -19.82
C PRO A 172 10.42 -25.67 -19.48
N THR A 173 9.64 -25.64 -18.41
CA THR A 173 8.71 -26.71 -18.07
C THR A 173 7.65 -26.89 -19.17
N LYS A 174 6.92 -28.01 -19.18
CA LYS A 174 5.83 -28.23 -20.14
C LYS A 174 4.79 -27.09 -20.13
N GLN A 175 4.42 -26.60 -18.95
CA GLN A 175 3.49 -25.46 -18.80
C GLN A 175 4.09 -24.18 -19.39
N GLN A 176 5.37 -23.90 -19.14
CA GLN A 176 6.05 -22.74 -19.72
C GLN A 176 6.16 -22.84 -21.24
N GLN A 177 6.49 -24.02 -21.78
CA GLN A 177 6.55 -24.26 -23.22
C GLN A 177 5.19 -24.00 -23.88
N GLN A 178 4.10 -24.50 -23.29
CA GLN A 178 2.74 -24.26 -23.79
C GLN A 178 2.41 -22.76 -23.82
N ILE A 179 2.74 -22.03 -22.74
CA ILE A 179 2.52 -20.58 -22.67
C ILE A 179 3.36 -19.85 -23.72
N ILE A 180 4.65 -20.18 -23.85
CA ILE A 180 5.54 -19.57 -24.85
C ILE A 180 5.00 -19.83 -26.26
N SER A 181 4.58 -21.05 -26.58
CA SER A 181 3.97 -21.36 -27.88
C SER A 181 2.69 -20.56 -28.14
N GLN A 182 1.85 -20.34 -27.13
CA GLN A 182 0.66 -19.48 -27.28
C GLN A 182 1.04 -18.03 -27.56
N LEU A 183 2.06 -17.50 -26.88
CA LEU A 183 2.55 -16.14 -27.07
C LEU A 183 3.21 -15.96 -28.44
N LEU A 184 4.04 -16.91 -28.88
CA LEU A 184 4.68 -16.87 -30.21
C LEU A 184 3.66 -16.86 -31.36
N ASN A 185 2.52 -17.55 -31.18
CA ASN A 185 1.45 -17.61 -32.17
C ASN A 185 0.42 -16.48 -32.03
N ALA A 186 0.60 -15.54 -31.11
CA ALA A 186 -0.34 -14.44 -30.94
C ALA A 186 -0.21 -13.41 -32.06
N GLU A 187 -1.32 -13.09 -32.71
CA GLU A 187 -1.40 -12.06 -33.74
C GLU A 187 -1.57 -10.64 -33.15
N HIS A 188 -2.46 -10.50 -32.16
CA HIS A 188 -2.78 -9.24 -31.49
C HIS A 188 -3.33 -9.47 -30.06
N GLY A 189 -3.35 -8.41 -29.26
CA GLY A 189 -4.06 -8.37 -27.97
C GLY A 189 -3.16 -8.28 -26.73
N VAL A 190 -3.81 -8.22 -25.56
CA VAL A 190 -3.14 -8.08 -24.27
C VAL A 190 -3.18 -9.40 -23.51
N TRP A 191 -2.01 -9.89 -23.12
CA TRP A 191 -1.81 -11.15 -22.43
C TRP A 191 -1.31 -10.90 -21.02
N GLY A 192 -1.99 -11.43 -20.01
CA GLY A 192 -1.58 -11.32 -18.62
C GLY A 192 -0.98 -12.61 -18.11
N LEU A 193 0.32 -12.63 -17.80
CA LEU A 193 0.99 -13.74 -17.13
C LEU A 193 1.05 -13.49 -15.62
N ILE A 194 0.19 -14.19 -14.88
CA ILE A 194 -0.10 -13.88 -13.49
C ILE A 194 0.13 -15.10 -12.64
N ALA A 195 0.98 -14.94 -11.64
CA ALA A 195 1.40 -16.04 -10.79
C ALA A 195 2.01 -15.54 -9.48
N PRO A 196 2.04 -16.39 -8.45
CA PRO A 196 2.86 -16.14 -7.26
C PRO A 196 4.33 -15.89 -7.58
N ARG A 197 5.07 -15.42 -6.58
CA ARG A 197 6.52 -15.21 -6.69
C ARG A 197 7.24 -16.55 -6.90
N GLY A 198 8.34 -16.54 -7.67
CA GLY A 198 9.18 -17.73 -7.86
C GLY A 198 8.62 -18.79 -8.83
N ARG A 199 7.57 -18.46 -9.59
CA ARG A 199 6.93 -19.34 -10.59
C ARG A 199 7.52 -19.20 -12.01
N GLY A 200 8.47 -18.29 -12.22
CA GLY A 200 9.19 -18.14 -13.50
C GLY A 200 8.58 -17.18 -14.53
N LYS A 201 7.81 -16.17 -14.10
CA LYS A 201 7.18 -15.18 -14.99
C LYS A 201 8.20 -14.42 -15.86
N SER A 202 9.19 -13.79 -15.24
CA SER A 202 10.25 -13.06 -15.96
C SER A 202 11.11 -13.98 -16.83
N ALA A 203 11.20 -15.28 -16.49
CA ALA A 203 11.87 -16.26 -17.33
C ALA A 203 11.08 -16.53 -18.63
N ILE A 204 9.75 -16.71 -18.56
CA ILE A 204 8.91 -16.79 -19.77
C ILE A 204 9.07 -15.54 -20.63
N ALA A 205 9.00 -14.35 -20.02
CA ALA A 205 9.17 -13.09 -20.74
C ALA A 205 10.52 -13.02 -21.48
N GLY A 206 11.61 -13.43 -20.83
CA GLY A 206 12.93 -13.53 -21.47
C GLY A 206 12.96 -14.57 -22.60
N MET A 207 12.39 -15.75 -22.39
CA MET A 207 12.33 -16.81 -23.40
C MET A 207 11.50 -16.40 -24.62
N LEU A 208 10.43 -15.61 -24.44
CA LEU A 208 9.66 -15.04 -25.55
C LEU A 208 10.55 -14.10 -26.39
N ILE A 209 11.27 -13.19 -25.75
CA ILE A 209 12.21 -12.26 -26.44
C ILE A 209 13.26 -13.05 -27.23
N GLN A 210 13.76 -14.15 -26.67
CA GLN A 210 14.75 -15.00 -27.33
C GLN A 210 14.18 -15.69 -28.59
N GLN A 211 12.91 -16.10 -28.58
CA GLN A 211 12.32 -16.98 -29.59
C GLN A 211 11.47 -16.27 -30.66
N PHE A 212 10.96 -15.07 -30.37
CA PHE A 212 9.96 -14.40 -31.22
C PHE A 212 10.50 -13.92 -32.59
N GLY A 213 11.81 -13.68 -32.72
CA GLY A 213 12.45 -13.31 -33.98
C GLY A 213 12.19 -11.87 -34.49
N GLY A 214 11.18 -11.17 -33.95
CA GLY A 214 10.90 -9.75 -34.20
C GLY A 214 11.36 -8.81 -33.07
N GLU A 215 10.96 -7.54 -33.13
CA GLU A 215 11.42 -6.52 -32.17
C GLU A 215 10.56 -6.50 -30.89
N CYS A 216 11.19 -6.69 -29.73
CA CYS A 216 10.53 -6.64 -28.42
C CYS A 216 11.05 -5.47 -27.59
N TRP A 217 10.15 -4.65 -27.06
CA TRP A 217 10.48 -3.62 -26.07
C TRP A 217 10.09 -4.08 -24.67
N CYS A 218 10.89 -3.71 -23.67
CA CYS A 218 10.66 -4.06 -22.28
C CYS A 218 10.41 -2.80 -21.46
N CYS A 219 9.36 -2.82 -20.64
CA CYS A 219 9.03 -1.77 -19.68
C CYS A 219 8.96 -2.39 -18.28
N ALA A 220 9.54 -1.75 -17.27
CA ALA A 220 9.40 -2.17 -15.88
C ALA A 220 9.58 -0.96 -14.95
N PRO A 221 9.10 -1.00 -13.70
CA PRO A 221 9.25 0.10 -12.74
C PRO A 221 10.71 0.52 -12.51
N ALA A 222 11.63 -0.45 -12.54
CA ALA A 222 13.06 -0.23 -12.38
C ALA A 222 13.85 -1.21 -13.25
N LYS A 223 15.01 -0.77 -13.76
CA LYS A 223 15.88 -1.60 -14.61
C LYS A 223 16.39 -2.86 -13.91
N VAL A 224 16.60 -2.82 -12.59
CA VAL A 224 17.05 -4.01 -11.82
C VAL A 224 16.02 -5.14 -11.86
N ALA A 225 14.74 -4.83 -12.03
CA ALA A 225 13.69 -5.85 -12.11
C ALA A 225 13.84 -6.76 -13.35
N THR A 226 14.55 -6.30 -14.40
CA THR A 226 14.67 -7.03 -15.66
C THR A 226 15.91 -7.94 -15.73
N GLU A 227 16.67 -8.12 -14.65
CA GLU A 227 17.88 -8.97 -14.66
C GLU A 227 17.60 -10.43 -15.03
N VAL A 228 16.55 -11.03 -14.43
CA VAL A 228 16.14 -12.40 -14.73
C VAL A 228 15.67 -12.52 -16.18
N LEU A 229 14.86 -11.56 -16.62
CA LEU A 229 14.36 -11.47 -17.99
C LEU A 229 15.52 -11.35 -18.99
N SER A 230 16.48 -10.47 -18.73
CA SER A 230 17.67 -10.26 -19.58
C SER A 230 18.53 -11.52 -19.68
N ARG A 231 18.70 -12.25 -18.57
CA ARG A 231 19.46 -13.51 -18.56
C ARG A 231 18.83 -14.57 -19.45
N HIS A 232 17.50 -14.70 -19.42
CA HIS A 232 16.78 -15.66 -20.26
C HIS A 232 16.61 -15.21 -21.70
N ALA A 233 16.60 -13.89 -21.98
CA ALA A 233 16.59 -13.36 -23.34
C ALA A 233 17.89 -13.68 -24.10
N GLY A 234 19.02 -13.80 -23.39
CA GLY A 234 20.32 -14.10 -24.01
C GLY A 234 20.89 -12.97 -24.88
N GLN A 235 20.25 -11.79 -24.88
CA GLN A 235 20.62 -10.60 -25.65
C GLN A 235 20.30 -9.32 -24.89
N SER A 236 20.82 -8.18 -25.34
CA SER A 236 20.49 -6.88 -24.76
C SER A 236 19.02 -6.55 -25.00
N ILE A 237 18.28 -6.28 -23.94
CA ILE A 237 16.87 -5.87 -24.02
C ILE A 237 16.76 -4.36 -24.30
N ASN A 238 15.81 -3.97 -25.15
CA ASN A 238 15.44 -2.56 -25.32
C ASN A 238 14.56 -2.12 -24.15
N PHE A 239 15.19 -1.58 -23.10
CA PHE A 239 14.52 -1.21 -21.86
C PHE A 239 14.05 0.24 -21.86
N TRP A 240 12.81 0.44 -21.41
CA TRP A 240 12.21 1.75 -21.17
C TRP A 240 11.69 1.87 -19.74
N SER A 241 11.84 3.06 -19.15
CA SER A 241 11.04 3.41 -17.98
C SER A 241 9.60 3.76 -18.42
N PRO A 242 8.59 3.58 -17.56
CA PRO A 242 7.19 3.79 -17.94
C PRO A 242 6.91 5.21 -18.44
N ASP A 243 7.43 6.23 -17.75
CA ASP A 243 7.22 7.63 -18.11
C ASP A 243 7.88 8.00 -19.44
N ASN A 244 9.12 7.53 -19.67
CA ASN A 244 9.84 7.82 -20.92
C ASN A 244 9.18 7.11 -22.11
N LEU A 245 8.72 5.87 -21.93
CA LEU A 245 7.99 5.15 -22.96
C LEU A 245 6.69 5.87 -23.33
N LEU A 246 5.93 6.30 -22.31
CA LEU A 246 4.68 7.02 -22.55
C LEU A 246 4.92 8.36 -23.25
N ALA A 247 5.96 9.11 -22.84
CA ALA A 247 6.35 10.36 -23.48
C ALA A 247 6.73 10.13 -24.96
N TYR A 248 7.46 9.05 -25.26
CA TYR A 248 7.80 8.64 -26.61
C TYR A 248 6.57 8.26 -27.44
N CYS A 249 5.65 7.45 -26.89
CA CYS A 249 4.41 7.11 -27.60
C CYS A 249 3.55 8.35 -27.90
N ARG A 250 3.54 9.34 -27.00
CA ARG A 250 2.80 10.61 -27.17
C ARG A 250 3.46 11.57 -28.16
N SER A 251 4.75 11.42 -28.48
CA SER A 251 5.42 12.26 -29.48
C SER A 251 5.07 11.88 -30.93
N ASN A 252 4.21 10.86 -31.12
CA ASN A 252 3.82 10.30 -32.42
C ASN A 252 5.00 9.78 -33.25
N GLU A 253 6.11 9.41 -32.61
CA GLU A 253 7.19 8.70 -33.27
C GLU A 253 6.79 7.27 -33.65
N LYS A 254 7.46 6.70 -34.65
CA LYS A 254 7.12 5.37 -35.17
C LYS A 254 7.48 4.29 -34.16
N ILE A 255 6.48 3.58 -33.67
CA ILE A 255 6.65 2.39 -32.84
C ILE A 255 7.00 1.21 -33.75
N THR A 256 8.21 0.65 -33.56
CA THR A 256 8.72 -0.49 -34.35
C THR A 256 8.54 -1.83 -33.64
N ALA A 257 8.24 -1.82 -32.33
CA ALA A 257 8.10 -3.02 -31.53
C ALA A 257 6.87 -3.85 -31.91
N ASP A 258 7.11 -5.14 -32.12
CA ASP A 258 6.09 -6.17 -32.31
C ASP A 258 5.44 -6.61 -31.00
N TRP A 259 6.19 -6.51 -29.90
CA TRP A 259 5.76 -6.82 -28.54
C TRP A 259 6.21 -5.75 -27.57
N LEU A 260 5.28 -5.30 -26.72
CA LEU A 260 5.61 -4.64 -25.46
C LEU A 260 5.51 -5.64 -24.31
N ILE A 261 6.61 -5.84 -23.59
CA ILE A 261 6.67 -6.68 -22.40
C ILE A 261 6.75 -5.78 -21.18
N ILE A 262 5.74 -5.81 -20.34
CA ILE A 262 5.67 -5.03 -19.11
C ILE A 262 5.87 -5.96 -17.92
N ASP A 263 7.06 -5.93 -17.31
CA ASP A 263 7.38 -6.75 -16.14
C ASP A 263 6.93 -6.05 -14.84
N GLU A 264 6.29 -6.79 -13.94
CA GLU A 264 5.65 -6.26 -12.72
C GLU A 264 4.68 -5.09 -12.98
N ALA A 265 3.79 -5.27 -13.95
CA ALA A 265 2.83 -4.27 -14.40
C ALA A 265 2.01 -3.66 -13.26
N SER A 266 1.66 -4.41 -12.21
CA SER A 266 0.88 -3.88 -11.07
C SER A 266 1.57 -2.75 -10.27
N ALA A 267 2.88 -2.57 -10.45
CA ALA A 267 3.64 -1.48 -9.83
C ALA A 267 3.67 -0.20 -10.70
N ILE A 268 3.17 -0.26 -11.93
CA ILE A 268 3.05 0.88 -12.85
C ILE A 268 1.64 1.48 -12.71
N PRO A 269 1.50 2.82 -12.74
CA PRO A 269 0.18 3.45 -12.69
C PRO A 269 -0.78 2.98 -13.78
N ASN A 270 -2.01 2.66 -13.37
CA ASN A 270 -3.06 2.17 -14.28
C ASN A 270 -3.31 3.11 -15.47
N TYR A 271 -3.21 4.44 -15.28
CA TYR A 271 -3.41 5.38 -16.39
C TYR A 271 -2.31 5.28 -17.44
N ILE A 272 -1.05 5.06 -17.02
CA ILE A 272 0.07 4.82 -17.94
C ILE A 272 -0.16 3.51 -18.68
N LEU A 273 -0.52 2.45 -17.97
CA LEU A 273 -0.75 1.14 -18.58
C LEU A 273 -1.90 1.17 -19.60
N ARG A 274 -2.99 1.88 -19.31
CA ARG A 274 -4.12 2.02 -20.25
C ARG A 274 -3.71 2.66 -21.56
N GLU A 275 -2.92 3.72 -21.50
CA GLU A 275 -2.41 4.36 -22.71
C GLU A 275 -1.41 3.45 -23.42
N LEU A 276 -0.43 2.90 -22.70
CA LEU A 276 0.60 2.03 -23.29
C LEU A 276 0.01 0.81 -23.99
N VAL A 277 -1.02 0.16 -23.46
CA VAL A 277 -1.57 -1.05 -24.11
C VAL A 277 -2.25 -0.77 -25.45
N GLU A 278 -2.66 0.48 -25.72
CA GLU A 278 -3.31 0.87 -26.97
C GLU A 278 -2.30 1.13 -28.11
N TYR A 279 -1.04 1.42 -27.77
CA TYR A 279 0.00 1.77 -28.74
C TYR A 279 0.67 0.57 -29.42
N PHE A 280 0.55 -0.63 -28.88
CA PHE A 280 1.29 -1.81 -29.33
C PHE A 280 0.34 -2.92 -29.81
N PRO A 281 0.70 -3.68 -30.85
CA PRO A 281 -0.16 -4.74 -31.37
C PRO A 281 -0.30 -5.91 -30.39
N ARG A 282 0.76 -6.19 -29.62
CA ARG A 282 0.81 -7.27 -28.63
C ARG A 282 1.47 -6.78 -27.35
N VAL A 283 0.83 -7.07 -26.22
CA VAL A 283 1.35 -6.69 -24.91
C VAL A 283 1.36 -7.88 -23.99
N LEU A 284 2.50 -8.18 -23.37
CA LEU A 284 2.61 -9.15 -22.30
C LEU A 284 2.76 -8.40 -20.97
N LEU A 285 1.75 -8.50 -20.12
CA LEU A 285 1.77 -7.98 -18.75
C LEU A 285 2.16 -9.12 -17.82
N THR A 286 3.27 -8.99 -17.09
CA THR A 286 3.57 -9.89 -15.98
C THR A 286 3.21 -9.23 -14.66
N THR A 287 2.68 -9.98 -13.70
CA THR A 287 2.50 -9.45 -12.35
C THR A 287 2.55 -10.54 -11.29
N THR A 288 3.15 -10.22 -10.15
CA THR A 288 3.10 -11.08 -8.97
C THR A 288 1.78 -10.92 -8.20
N VAL A 289 1.07 -12.04 -8.00
CA VAL A 289 -0.08 -12.15 -7.08
C VAL A 289 0.31 -12.87 -5.79
N ASP A 290 -0.51 -12.74 -4.74
CA ASP A 290 -0.40 -13.52 -3.50
C ASP A 290 0.94 -13.38 -2.74
N GLY A 291 1.59 -12.22 -2.85
CA GLY A 291 2.84 -11.89 -2.17
C GLY A 291 2.74 -10.63 -1.31
N TYR A 292 3.83 -10.30 -0.60
CA TYR A 292 3.89 -9.13 0.28
C TYR A 292 3.68 -7.78 -0.42
N GLU A 293 3.79 -7.75 -1.75
CA GLU A 293 3.67 -6.54 -2.57
C GLU A 293 2.21 -6.10 -2.72
N GLY A 294 1.27 -7.06 -2.66
CA GLY A 294 -0.16 -6.77 -2.49
C GLY A 294 -0.88 -6.11 -3.66
N THR A 295 -0.18 -5.80 -4.77
CA THR A 295 -0.69 -4.97 -5.87
C THR A 295 -1.31 -5.78 -7.02
N GLY A 296 -0.91 -7.04 -7.20
CA GLY A 296 -1.36 -7.87 -8.34
C GLY A 296 -2.86 -8.14 -8.37
N ARG A 297 -3.54 -8.19 -7.22
CA ARG A 297 -4.98 -8.50 -7.13
C ARG A 297 -5.88 -7.32 -7.52
N GLY A 298 -5.59 -6.13 -6.99
CA GLY A 298 -6.27 -4.90 -7.38
C GLY A 298 -6.13 -4.59 -8.86
N PHE A 299 -4.93 -4.83 -9.36
CA PHE A 299 -4.61 -4.77 -10.78
C PHE A 299 -5.49 -5.72 -11.60
N MET A 300 -5.62 -6.98 -11.17
CA MET A 300 -6.47 -7.95 -11.86
C MET A 300 -7.95 -7.57 -11.91
N LEU A 301 -8.53 -7.25 -10.76
CA LEU A 301 -9.97 -7.00 -10.64
C LEU A 301 -10.42 -5.70 -11.30
N LYS A 302 -9.54 -4.71 -11.45
CA LYS A 302 -9.90 -3.39 -12.00
C LYS A 302 -9.31 -3.12 -13.37
N PHE A 303 -8.01 -3.35 -13.54
CA PHE A 303 -7.33 -3.03 -14.79
C PHE A 303 -7.57 -4.14 -15.81
N CYS A 304 -7.18 -5.38 -15.52
CA CYS A 304 -7.32 -6.49 -16.46
C CYS A 304 -8.79 -6.73 -16.84
N ALA A 305 -9.71 -6.64 -15.87
CA ALA A 305 -11.14 -6.75 -16.13
C ALA A 305 -11.71 -5.62 -17.04
N SER A 306 -11.01 -4.48 -17.14
CA SER A 306 -11.42 -3.36 -18.01
C SER A 306 -10.85 -3.44 -19.43
N LEU A 307 -9.90 -4.34 -19.70
CA LEU A 307 -9.26 -4.47 -21.01
C LEU A 307 -10.11 -5.30 -21.98
N THR A 308 -10.31 -4.78 -23.18
CA THR A 308 -10.91 -5.54 -24.28
C THR A 308 -9.89 -6.53 -24.84
N HIS A 309 -10.31 -7.77 -25.12
CA HIS A 309 -9.44 -8.85 -25.66
C HIS A 309 -8.27 -9.28 -24.74
N PHE A 310 -8.42 -9.15 -23.43
CA PHE A 310 -7.45 -9.66 -22.45
C PHE A 310 -7.47 -11.20 -22.37
N ARG A 311 -6.30 -11.83 -22.42
CA ARG A 311 -6.12 -13.28 -22.22
C ARG A 311 -5.27 -13.54 -20.99
N LEU A 312 -5.83 -14.27 -20.02
CA LEU A 312 -5.15 -14.63 -18.78
C LEU A 312 -4.36 -15.93 -18.95
N LEU A 313 -3.10 -15.92 -18.50
CA LEU A 313 -2.18 -17.04 -18.43
C LEU A 313 -1.74 -17.21 -16.96
N GLN A 314 -1.73 -18.45 -16.47
CA GLN A 314 -1.39 -18.77 -15.08
C GLN A 314 -0.21 -19.74 -14.98
N LEU A 315 0.60 -19.57 -13.93
CA LEU A 315 1.68 -20.48 -13.55
C LEU A 315 1.53 -20.88 -12.09
N ASP A 316 1.40 -22.17 -11.86
CA ASP A 316 1.11 -22.71 -10.53
C ASP A 316 2.34 -23.39 -9.92
N SER A 317 3.20 -23.97 -10.76
CA SER A 317 4.33 -24.77 -10.29
C SER A 317 5.50 -23.89 -9.80
N PRO A 318 5.98 -24.06 -8.55
CA PRO A 318 7.17 -23.37 -8.06
C PRO A 318 8.41 -23.91 -8.77
N MET A 319 9.33 -23.02 -9.13
CA MET A 319 10.59 -23.40 -9.77
C MET A 319 11.76 -23.42 -8.80
N ARG A 320 11.69 -22.61 -7.74
CA ARG A 320 12.80 -22.43 -6.78
C ARG A 320 12.82 -23.48 -5.66
N TYR A 321 11.68 -24.15 -5.45
CA TYR A 321 11.43 -25.19 -4.46
C TYR A 321 10.25 -26.05 -4.92
N ALA A 322 10.02 -27.17 -4.24
CA ALA A 322 8.94 -28.10 -4.52
C ALA A 322 7.56 -27.51 -4.18
N ALA A 323 6.51 -28.06 -4.80
CA ALA A 323 5.13 -27.73 -4.43
C ALA A 323 4.86 -28.15 -2.97
N ASN A 324 3.97 -27.42 -2.29
CA ASN A 324 3.64 -27.61 -0.88
C ASN A 324 4.86 -27.48 0.05
N ASP A 325 5.75 -26.53 -0.28
CA ASP A 325 6.90 -26.15 0.54
C ASP A 325 6.45 -25.71 1.95
N ALA A 326 7.08 -26.28 2.98
CA ALA A 326 6.67 -26.05 4.37
C ALA A 326 6.91 -24.60 4.81
N LEU A 327 8.01 -23.99 4.38
CA LEU A 327 8.29 -22.58 4.67
C LEU A 327 7.30 -21.64 3.98
N GLU A 328 7.01 -21.85 2.69
CA GLU A 328 6.01 -21.05 1.96
C GLU A 328 4.63 -21.16 2.62
N SER A 329 4.19 -22.38 2.96
CA SER A 329 2.92 -22.62 3.63
C SER A 329 2.84 -21.89 4.98
N TRP A 330 3.92 -21.92 5.77
CA TRP A 330 3.96 -21.19 7.03
C TRP A 330 3.92 -19.67 6.82
N VAL A 331 4.74 -19.11 5.92
CA VAL A 331 4.75 -17.65 5.66
C VAL A 331 3.37 -17.18 5.20
N ASN A 332 2.72 -17.93 4.31
CA ASN A 332 1.38 -17.62 3.82
C ASN A 332 0.35 -17.64 4.96
N SER A 333 0.46 -18.57 5.90
CA SER A 333 -0.43 -18.67 7.07
C SER A 333 -0.15 -17.58 8.11
N ALA A 334 1.13 -17.31 8.37
CA ALA A 334 1.59 -16.31 9.32
C ALA A 334 1.21 -14.88 8.91
N LEU A 335 1.26 -14.58 7.62
CA LEU A 335 0.98 -13.24 7.07
C LEU A 335 -0.37 -13.16 6.32
N LEU A 336 -1.15 -14.23 6.31
CA LEU A 336 -2.45 -14.35 5.63
C LEU A 336 -2.41 -13.86 4.18
N LEU A 337 -1.42 -14.36 3.43
CA LEU A 337 -1.17 -13.93 2.04
C LEU A 337 -2.14 -14.55 1.03
N GLN A 338 -2.83 -15.64 1.39
CA GLN A 338 -3.75 -16.35 0.50
C GLN A 338 -5.19 -15.82 0.60
N GLU A 339 -5.96 -15.98 -0.47
CA GLU A 339 -7.38 -15.62 -0.45
C GLU A 339 -8.19 -16.61 0.39
N PRO A 340 -9.19 -16.12 1.16
CA PRO A 340 -10.19 -17.01 1.72
C PRO A 340 -10.98 -17.62 0.56
N THR A 341 -11.42 -18.87 0.74
CA THR A 341 -12.27 -19.53 -0.25
C THR A 341 -13.58 -18.76 -0.38
N SER A 342 -13.99 -18.43 -1.62
CA SER A 342 -15.27 -17.77 -1.88
C SER A 342 -16.40 -18.58 -1.24
N GLN A 343 -17.22 -17.91 -0.44
CA GLN A 343 -18.35 -18.54 0.21
C GLN A 343 -19.49 -18.71 -0.81
N THR A 344 -20.19 -19.83 -0.72
CA THR A 344 -21.41 -20.08 -1.49
C THR A 344 -22.42 -18.98 -1.24
N VAL A 345 -23.32 -18.72 -2.20
CA VAL A 345 -24.36 -17.70 -2.02
C VAL A 345 -25.24 -18.11 -0.84
N ILE A 346 -25.25 -17.29 0.21
CA ILE A 346 -26.12 -17.51 1.37
C ILE A 346 -27.33 -16.59 1.24
N THR A 347 -28.53 -17.15 1.46
CA THR A 347 -29.83 -16.44 1.35
C THR A 347 -30.46 -16.13 2.70
N GLU A 348 -29.70 -16.32 3.78
CA GLU A 348 -30.15 -16.20 5.17
C GLU A 348 -30.20 -14.75 5.66
N THR A 349 -30.79 -14.57 6.85
CA THR A 349 -30.78 -13.30 7.59
C THR A 349 -29.34 -12.89 7.94
N VAL A 350 -29.06 -11.60 7.78
CA VAL A 350 -27.73 -11.03 8.02
C VAL A 350 -27.70 -10.40 9.41
N GLU A 351 -26.82 -10.92 10.27
CA GLU A 351 -26.50 -10.35 11.58
C GLU A 351 -25.33 -9.37 11.47
N TYR A 352 -25.41 -8.25 12.19
CA TYR A 352 -24.35 -7.25 12.27
C TYR A 352 -23.74 -7.21 13.66
N LYS A 353 -22.44 -7.47 13.77
CA LYS A 353 -21.77 -7.61 15.07
C LYS A 353 -20.45 -6.85 15.11
N ALA A 354 -20.23 -6.11 16.21
CA ALA A 354 -18.93 -5.50 16.49
C ALA A 354 -17.91 -6.58 16.90
N LEU A 355 -16.66 -6.43 16.47
CA LEU A 355 -15.56 -7.32 16.81
C LEU A 355 -14.45 -6.56 17.53
N THR A 356 -13.70 -7.29 18.36
CA THR A 356 -12.46 -6.81 19.00
C THR A 356 -11.25 -7.50 18.39
N GLN A 357 -10.07 -6.88 18.49
CA GLN A 357 -8.82 -7.50 18.03
C GLN A 357 -8.58 -8.85 18.71
N ALA A 358 -8.82 -8.95 20.02
CA ALA A 358 -8.72 -10.19 20.77
C ALA A 358 -9.65 -11.28 20.20
N SER A 359 -10.92 -10.95 19.90
CA SER A 359 -11.88 -11.91 19.34
C SER A 359 -11.50 -12.42 17.94
N LEU A 360 -10.80 -11.60 17.15
CA LEU A 360 -10.26 -12.00 15.85
C LEU A 360 -9.10 -12.97 16.05
N VAL A 361 -8.19 -12.69 16.98
CA VAL A 361 -7.02 -13.55 17.22
C VAL A 361 -7.41 -14.86 17.85
N GLU A 362 -8.42 -14.93 18.71
CA GLU A 362 -8.89 -16.16 19.35
C GLU A 362 -9.22 -17.30 18.37
N ASN A 363 -9.57 -17.00 17.11
CA ASN A 363 -9.87 -18.01 16.10
C ASN A 363 -9.23 -17.66 14.76
N ASN A 364 -8.29 -18.49 14.30
CA ASN A 364 -7.57 -18.29 13.03
C ASN A 364 -8.50 -18.25 11.81
N GLU A 365 -9.61 -19.01 11.82
CA GLU A 365 -10.59 -18.98 10.74
C GLU A 365 -11.35 -17.65 10.72
N LYS A 366 -11.71 -17.11 11.88
CA LYS A 366 -12.32 -15.76 11.97
C LYS A 366 -11.37 -14.69 11.47
N LEU A 367 -10.11 -14.72 11.91
CA LEU A 367 -9.10 -13.76 11.44
C LEU A 367 -8.90 -13.87 9.92
N SER A 368 -8.73 -15.09 9.40
CA SER A 368 -8.54 -15.35 7.98
C SER A 368 -9.75 -14.91 7.15
N ALA A 369 -10.97 -15.21 7.59
CA ALA A 369 -12.19 -14.79 6.91
C ALA A 369 -12.34 -13.26 6.93
N PHE A 370 -12.11 -12.61 8.07
CA PHE A 370 -12.27 -11.16 8.21
C PHE A 370 -11.22 -10.40 7.39
N TYR A 371 -9.94 -10.72 7.61
CA TYR A 371 -8.84 -10.09 6.89
C TYR A 371 -8.90 -10.41 5.40
N GLY A 372 -9.17 -11.67 5.05
CA GLY A 372 -9.31 -12.12 3.68
C GLY A 372 -10.40 -11.39 2.91
N LEU A 373 -11.58 -11.17 3.52
CA LEU A 373 -12.64 -10.38 2.92
C LEU A 373 -12.20 -8.92 2.68
N LEU A 374 -11.54 -8.29 3.66
CA LEU A 374 -10.99 -6.94 3.50
C LEU A 374 -9.89 -6.86 2.45
N MET A 375 -9.13 -7.94 2.22
CA MET A 375 -8.10 -8.00 1.19
C MET A 375 -8.71 -8.19 -0.20
N SER A 376 -9.77 -9.01 -0.33
CA SER A 376 -10.43 -9.30 -1.62
C SER A 376 -11.01 -8.06 -2.32
N ALA A 377 -11.42 -7.05 -1.55
CA ALA A 377 -12.07 -5.84 -2.09
C ALA A 377 -11.11 -4.67 -2.33
N HIS A 378 -9.84 -4.79 -1.94
CA HIS A 378 -8.89 -3.68 -1.94
C HIS A 378 -7.80 -3.84 -2.99
N TYR A 379 -7.37 -2.72 -3.56
CA TYR A 379 -6.42 -2.73 -4.68
C TYR A 379 -4.96 -2.96 -4.25
N ARG A 380 -4.65 -2.78 -2.96
CA ARG A 380 -3.35 -3.02 -2.37
C ARG A 380 -3.50 -3.68 -1.00
N THR A 381 -2.74 -4.74 -0.76
CA THR A 381 -2.79 -5.52 0.49
C THR A 381 -1.38 -5.75 1.03
N SER A 382 -0.96 -5.02 2.06
CA SER A 382 0.37 -5.24 2.65
C SER A 382 0.27 -6.15 3.88
N PRO A 383 1.25 -7.04 4.14
CA PRO A 383 1.39 -7.71 5.44
C PRO A 383 1.40 -6.73 6.64
N LEU A 384 1.80 -5.48 6.39
CA LEU A 384 1.73 -4.40 7.38
C LEU A 384 0.30 -4.09 7.84
N ASP A 385 -0.70 -4.29 6.97
CA ASP A 385 -2.09 -4.05 7.31
C ASP A 385 -2.59 -5.06 8.34
N LEU A 386 -2.10 -6.31 8.29
CA LEU A 386 -2.40 -7.31 9.31
C LEU A 386 -1.87 -6.88 10.68
N ARG A 387 -0.64 -6.35 10.73
CA ARG A 387 -0.02 -5.83 11.97
C ARG A 387 -0.84 -4.69 12.56
N ARG A 388 -1.23 -3.73 11.72
CA ARG A 388 -2.09 -2.62 12.12
C ARG A 388 -3.44 -3.11 12.62
N LEU A 389 -4.07 -4.03 11.90
CA LEU A 389 -5.38 -4.57 12.26
C LEU A 389 -5.34 -5.28 13.62
N LEU A 390 -4.28 -6.05 13.91
CA LEU A 390 -4.19 -6.86 15.11
C LEU A 390 -3.80 -6.08 16.36
N ASP A 391 -2.90 -5.09 16.26
CA ASP A 391 -2.30 -4.48 17.45
C ASP A 391 -2.30 -2.95 17.48
N ALA A 392 -2.60 -2.27 16.36
CA ALA A 392 -2.65 -0.81 16.41
C ALA A 392 -3.75 -0.35 17.37
N GLN A 393 -3.55 0.81 17.98
CA GLN A 393 -4.50 1.37 18.93
C GLN A 393 -5.69 2.01 18.20
N GLN A 394 -6.81 2.17 18.91
CA GLN A 394 -8.02 2.87 18.43
C GLN A 394 -8.66 2.28 17.16
N GLN A 395 -8.56 0.96 17.00
CA GLN A 395 -9.16 0.25 15.86
C GLN A 395 -10.56 -0.26 16.21
N HIS A 396 -11.49 -0.13 15.27
CA HIS A 396 -12.88 -0.51 15.42
C HIS A 396 -13.32 -1.41 14.27
N PHE A 397 -14.00 -2.52 14.59
CA PHE A 397 -14.37 -3.53 13.61
C PHE A 397 -15.86 -3.87 13.70
N MET A 398 -16.46 -4.14 12.55
CA MET A 398 -17.81 -4.68 12.46
C MET A 398 -17.91 -5.64 11.29
N VAL A 399 -18.67 -6.71 11.48
CA VAL A 399 -18.97 -7.71 10.46
C VAL A 399 -20.45 -7.79 10.19
N ALA A 400 -20.78 -8.13 8.96
CA ALA A 400 -22.07 -8.67 8.54
C ALA A 400 -21.86 -10.18 8.30
N LYS A 401 -22.59 -11.03 9.02
CA LYS A 401 -22.44 -12.48 8.97
C LYS A 401 -23.79 -13.18 8.94
N THR A 402 -23.81 -14.46 8.61
CA THR A 402 -25.02 -15.29 8.68
C THR A 402 -25.17 -15.88 10.08
N GLU A 403 -26.41 -16.05 10.54
CA GLU A 403 -26.67 -16.59 11.90
C GLU A 403 -26.11 -18.02 12.08
N SER A 404 -26.15 -18.83 11.03
CA SER A 404 -25.78 -20.25 11.04
C SER A 404 -24.27 -20.52 11.05
N HIS A 405 -23.44 -19.55 10.65
CA HIS A 405 -22.01 -19.75 10.40
C HIS A 405 -21.17 -18.62 10.98
N ASP A 406 -20.42 -18.91 12.04
CA ASP A 406 -19.69 -17.90 12.82
C ASP A 406 -18.48 -17.29 12.10
N CYS A 407 -18.01 -17.93 11.01
CA CYS A 407 -16.89 -17.48 10.17
C CYS A 407 -17.33 -17.07 8.74
N ALA A 408 -18.64 -17.06 8.46
CA ALA A 408 -19.18 -16.68 7.15
C ALA A 408 -19.46 -15.16 7.07
N TYR A 409 -18.43 -14.38 6.77
CA TYR A 409 -18.55 -12.92 6.67
C TYR A 409 -18.96 -12.49 5.26
N LEU A 410 -20.14 -11.87 5.17
CA LEU A 410 -20.69 -11.27 3.96
C LEU A 410 -20.22 -9.82 3.77
N GLY A 411 -19.87 -9.16 4.88
CA GLY A 411 -19.37 -7.79 4.88
C GLY A 411 -18.46 -7.53 6.08
N ALA A 412 -17.48 -6.64 5.89
CA ALA A 412 -16.55 -6.24 6.94
C ALA A 412 -16.29 -4.73 6.85
N LEU A 413 -16.20 -4.11 8.02
CA LEU A 413 -15.87 -2.70 8.21
C LEU A 413 -14.75 -2.58 9.23
N TRP A 414 -13.71 -1.84 8.87
CA TRP A 414 -12.57 -1.50 9.71
C TRP A 414 -12.41 0.02 9.73
N MET A 415 -12.35 0.60 10.92
CA MET A 415 -12.22 2.03 11.15
C MET A 415 -11.15 2.33 12.21
N VAL A 416 -10.66 3.58 12.22
CA VAL A 416 -9.68 4.09 13.19
C VAL A 416 -10.12 5.45 13.72
N ASP A 417 -9.96 5.73 15.01
CA ASP A 417 -10.22 7.07 15.53
C ASP A 417 -9.12 8.06 15.11
N GLU A 418 -9.51 9.32 14.90
CA GLU A 418 -8.61 10.42 14.55
C GLU A 418 -9.02 11.71 15.29
N GLY A 419 -8.05 12.59 15.50
CA GLY A 419 -8.24 13.95 15.99
C GLY A 419 -7.77 14.14 17.42
N GLN A 420 -8.48 14.98 18.18
CA GLN A 420 -8.07 15.42 19.52
C GLN A 420 -6.66 16.06 19.57
N LEU A 421 -6.20 16.65 18.47
CA LEU A 421 -4.94 17.38 18.47
C LEU A 421 -5.10 18.72 19.20
N THR A 422 -4.01 19.18 19.83
CA THR A 422 -4.01 20.50 20.47
C THR A 422 -4.22 21.60 19.43
N GLU A 423 -4.78 22.74 19.84
CA GLU A 423 -4.96 23.89 18.96
C GLU A 423 -3.64 24.33 18.31
N SER A 424 -2.57 24.38 19.10
CA SER A 424 -1.21 24.65 18.62
C SER A 424 -0.80 23.71 17.48
N LEU A 425 -0.91 22.40 17.68
CA LEU A 425 -0.50 21.42 16.69
C LEU A 425 -1.37 21.50 15.43
N SER A 426 -2.68 21.69 15.60
CA SER A 426 -3.65 21.91 14.53
C SER A 426 -3.25 23.09 13.63
N TRP A 427 -2.91 24.25 14.21
CA TRP A 427 -2.44 25.42 13.46
C TRP A 427 -1.04 25.23 12.86
N GLN A 428 -0.14 24.51 13.51
CA GLN A 428 1.17 24.16 12.94
C GLN A 428 1.07 23.20 11.75
N ILE A 429 0.10 22.27 11.77
CA ILE A 429 -0.23 21.40 10.63
C ILE A 429 -0.80 22.24 9.49
N TRP A 430 -1.78 23.10 9.79
CA TRP A 430 -2.34 24.03 8.81
C TRP A 430 -1.26 24.93 8.16
N ALA A 431 -0.28 25.40 8.94
CA ALA A 431 0.83 26.20 8.44
C ALA A 431 1.89 25.39 7.66
N GLY A 432 1.78 24.06 7.59
CA GLY A 432 2.78 23.19 6.95
C GLY A 432 4.10 23.08 7.71
N LEU A 433 4.10 23.37 9.02
CA LEU A 433 5.29 23.33 9.89
C LEU A 433 5.47 21.96 10.56
N ARG A 434 4.37 21.24 10.78
CA ARG A 434 4.35 19.90 11.37
C ARG A 434 3.54 18.95 10.51
N ARG A 435 3.91 17.67 10.54
CA ARG A 435 3.16 16.55 9.93
C ARG A 435 3.29 15.31 10.83
N PRO A 436 2.54 15.24 11.94
CA PRO A 436 2.58 14.10 12.85
C PRO A 436 2.10 12.81 12.15
N ARG A 437 2.41 11.66 12.75
CA ARG A 437 1.90 10.35 12.28
C ARG A 437 0.41 10.19 12.60
N GLY A 438 -0.26 9.31 11.86
CA GLY A 438 -1.71 9.05 12.02
C GLY A 438 -2.60 10.20 11.55
N ASN A 439 -3.87 10.19 11.95
CA ASN A 439 -4.78 11.33 11.80
C ASN A 439 -4.93 11.83 10.34
N LEU A 440 -4.98 10.92 9.37
CA LEU A 440 -4.90 11.21 7.94
C LEU A 440 -5.90 12.26 7.48
N VAL A 441 -7.21 12.05 7.73
CA VAL A 441 -8.23 12.94 7.18
C VAL A 441 -8.25 14.24 7.96
N VAL A 442 -8.24 14.19 9.28
CA VAL A 442 -8.30 15.41 10.10
C VAL A 442 -7.07 16.31 9.90
N GLN A 443 -5.87 15.74 9.71
CA GLN A 443 -4.69 16.49 9.31
C GLN A 443 -4.79 17.03 7.89
N SER A 444 -5.35 16.26 6.94
CA SER A 444 -5.53 16.75 5.57
C SER A 444 -6.54 17.88 5.49
N LEU A 445 -7.60 17.88 6.30
CA LEU A 445 -8.54 19.00 6.40
C LEU A 445 -7.87 20.26 6.94
N ALA A 446 -6.89 20.12 7.84
CA ALA A 446 -6.08 21.24 8.32
C ALA A 446 -5.04 21.72 7.28
N ALA A 447 -4.23 20.80 6.74
CA ALA A 447 -3.08 21.11 5.89
C ALA A 447 -3.44 21.46 4.43
N HIS A 448 -4.58 20.94 3.95
CA HIS A 448 -4.96 21.01 2.53
C HIS A 448 -6.41 21.45 2.32
N SER A 449 -7.08 21.94 3.36
CA SER A 449 -8.38 22.60 3.28
C SER A 449 -8.41 23.79 4.24
N TYR A 450 -9.58 24.42 4.35
CA TYR A 450 -9.79 25.65 5.12
C TYR A 450 -10.04 25.40 6.63
N PHE A 451 -9.83 24.17 7.13
CA PHE A 451 -10.37 23.74 8.43
C PHE A 451 -9.30 23.24 9.41
N PRO A 452 -8.44 24.12 9.96
CA PRO A 452 -7.49 23.72 11.02
C PRO A 452 -8.21 23.06 12.21
N ILE A 453 -9.36 23.59 12.60
CA ILE A 453 -10.11 23.15 13.78
C ILE A 453 -10.59 21.69 13.70
N ALA A 454 -10.76 21.14 12.50
CA ALA A 454 -11.18 19.75 12.33
C ALA A 454 -10.20 18.75 12.97
N ALA A 455 -8.91 19.10 13.04
CA ALA A 455 -7.87 18.30 13.71
C ALA A 455 -8.05 18.18 15.23
N GLN A 456 -8.80 19.09 15.84
CA GLN A 456 -9.05 19.12 17.29
C GLN A 456 -10.26 18.28 17.70
N TRP A 457 -11.12 17.93 16.74
CA TRP A 457 -12.38 17.23 16.96
C TRP A 457 -12.18 15.72 17.01
N LEU A 458 -13.16 14.98 17.55
CA LEU A 458 -13.08 13.53 17.60
C LEU A 458 -13.76 12.94 16.37
N SER A 459 -13.01 12.19 15.56
CA SER A 459 -13.52 11.57 14.34
C SER A 459 -13.20 10.08 14.31
N ARG A 460 -13.93 9.34 13.47
CA ARG A 460 -13.57 7.96 13.13
C ARG A 460 -13.55 7.75 11.63
N ARG A 461 -12.38 7.40 11.12
CA ARG A 461 -12.14 7.21 9.69
C ARG A 461 -12.37 5.77 9.28
N VAL A 462 -13.10 5.57 8.18
CA VAL A 462 -13.17 4.27 7.50
C VAL A 462 -11.81 3.97 6.87
N MET A 463 -11.15 2.93 7.37
CA MET A 463 -9.91 2.39 6.81
C MET A 463 -10.23 1.49 5.61
N ARG A 464 -11.14 0.54 5.82
CA ARG A 464 -11.56 -0.44 4.84
C ARG A 464 -13.02 -0.81 5.02
N ILE A 465 -13.72 -0.99 3.92
CA ILE A 465 -15.07 -1.55 3.89
C ILE A 465 -15.15 -2.52 2.71
N ALA A 466 -15.61 -3.73 2.97
CA ALA A 466 -15.72 -4.79 1.98
C ALA A 466 -17.07 -5.49 2.09
N VAL A 467 -17.64 -5.83 0.94
CA VAL A 467 -18.81 -6.71 0.82
C VAL A 467 -18.45 -7.78 -0.19
N ASP A 468 -18.71 -9.03 0.18
CA ASP A 468 -18.50 -10.19 -0.69
C ASP A 468 -19.16 -9.96 -2.05
N ALA A 469 -18.47 -10.34 -3.13
CA ALA A 469 -18.87 -10.02 -4.48
C ALA A 469 -20.30 -10.50 -4.82
N ASN A 470 -20.68 -11.68 -4.33
CA ASN A 470 -21.99 -12.29 -4.58
C ASN A 470 -23.14 -11.65 -3.77
N HIS A 471 -22.79 -10.83 -2.78
CA HIS A 471 -23.73 -10.19 -1.85
C HIS A 471 -23.74 -8.66 -1.97
N ARG A 472 -23.03 -8.11 -2.96
CA ARG A 472 -23.05 -6.67 -3.28
C ARG A 472 -24.45 -6.20 -3.68
N ARG A 473 -24.66 -4.88 -3.58
CA ARG A 473 -25.92 -4.18 -3.88
C ARG A 473 -27.13 -4.58 -3.01
N ARG A 474 -26.96 -5.45 -2.00
CA ARG A 474 -27.97 -5.79 -0.98
C ARG A 474 -27.97 -4.86 0.26
N GLN A 475 -27.48 -3.63 0.12
CA GLN A 475 -27.35 -2.62 1.19
C GLN A 475 -26.47 -3.00 2.40
N ILE A 476 -25.78 -4.16 2.40
CA ILE A 476 -24.92 -4.61 3.51
C ILE A 476 -23.91 -3.53 3.95
N GLY A 477 -23.16 -2.97 3.00
CA GLY A 477 -22.17 -1.93 3.28
C GLY A 477 -22.77 -0.65 3.87
N LEU A 478 -23.98 -0.27 3.43
CA LEU A 478 -24.70 0.88 3.97
C LEU A 478 -25.17 0.61 5.41
N THR A 479 -25.70 -0.58 5.67
CA THR A 479 -26.14 -0.97 7.01
C THR A 479 -24.97 -1.02 8.01
N LEU A 480 -23.79 -1.48 7.57
CA LEU A 480 -22.56 -1.44 8.38
C LEU A 480 -22.22 0.00 8.81
N LEU A 481 -22.31 0.95 7.87
CA LEU A 481 -22.04 2.38 8.15
C LEU A 481 -23.12 3.00 9.03
N GLU A 482 -24.39 2.68 8.83
CA GLU A 482 -25.50 3.15 9.66
C GLU A 482 -25.37 2.69 11.13
N LYS A 483 -24.99 1.43 11.34
CA LYS A 483 -24.74 0.89 12.69
C LYS A 483 -23.55 1.59 13.35
N GLN A 484 -22.46 1.81 12.62
CA GLN A 484 -21.32 2.56 13.15
C GLN A 484 -21.63 4.04 13.39
N LYS A 485 -22.49 4.65 12.58
CA LYS A 485 -23.00 6.01 12.81
C LYS A 485 -23.69 6.10 14.17
N ALA A 486 -24.61 5.19 14.48
CA ALA A 486 -25.31 5.16 15.76
C ALA A 486 -24.34 5.04 16.95
N ILE A 487 -23.40 4.09 16.88
CA ILE A 487 -22.37 3.90 17.92
C ILE A 487 -21.51 5.16 18.08
N ALA A 488 -21.07 5.77 16.99
CA ALA A 488 -20.24 6.97 17.01
C ALA A 488 -20.99 8.17 17.61
N THR A 489 -22.27 8.33 17.30
CA THR A 489 -23.11 9.37 17.92
C THR A 489 -23.27 9.16 19.42
N GLU A 490 -23.52 7.93 19.88
CA GLU A 490 -23.59 7.60 21.32
C GLU A 490 -22.26 7.86 22.04
N GLN A 491 -21.13 7.63 21.35
CA GLN A 491 -19.78 7.91 21.86
C GLN A 491 -19.37 9.38 21.79
N GLY A 492 -20.23 10.28 21.28
CA GLY A 492 -19.96 11.71 21.21
C GLY A 492 -18.92 12.12 20.15
N LEU A 493 -18.76 11.33 19.09
CA LEU A 493 -17.91 11.70 17.95
C LEU A 493 -18.53 12.86 17.16
N ASP A 494 -17.69 13.68 16.54
CA ASP A 494 -18.11 14.81 15.72
C ASP A 494 -18.47 14.42 14.30
N PHE A 495 -17.70 13.51 13.70
CA PHE A 495 -17.95 13.03 12.34
C PHE A 495 -17.31 11.66 12.08
N LEU A 496 -17.88 10.93 11.13
CA LEU A 496 -17.15 9.85 10.45
C LEU A 496 -16.47 10.40 9.21
N SER A 497 -15.37 9.80 8.79
CA SER A 497 -14.63 10.26 7.61
C SER A 497 -14.16 9.11 6.73
N VAL A 498 -13.81 9.43 5.48
CA VAL A 498 -13.19 8.50 4.55
C VAL A 498 -12.26 9.23 3.59
N SER A 499 -11.18 8.55 3.19
CA SER A 499 -10.29 8.93 2.09
C SER A 499 -10.28 7.81 1.06
N PHE A 500 -10.60 8.10 -0.20
CA PHE A 500 -10.76 7.07 -1.24
C PHE A 500 -10.34 7.60 -2.63
N GLY A 501 -10.06 6.69 -3.57
CA GLY A 501 -9.82 7.06 -4.96
C GLY A 501 -11.12 7.51 -5.64
N LEU A 502 -11.14 8.73 -6.17
CA LEU A 502 -12.28 9.37 -6.81
C LEU A 502 -12.73 8.56 -8.04
N THR A 503 -13.91 7.95 -7.95
CA THR A 503 -14.60 7.25 -9.04
C THR A 503 -16.11 7.49 -8.89
N PRO A 504 -16.89 7.53 -9.99
CA PRO A 504 -18.34 7.75 -9.91
C PRO A 504 -19.07 6.77 -8.97
N ASP A 505 -18.71 5.48 -9.04
CA ASP A 505 -19.30 4.43 -8.20
C ASP A 505 -19.06 4.64 -6.70
N LEU A 506 -17.83 5.00 -6.31
CA LEU A 506 -17.50 5.25 -4.91
C LEU A 506 -18.13 6.54 -4.41
N VAL A 507 -18.14 7.61 -5.23
CA VAL A 507 -18.82 8.87 -4.87
C VAL A 507 -20.30 8.60 -4.59
N ALA A 508 -20.99 7.88 -5.48
CA ALA A 508 -22.40 7.55 -5.31
C ALA A 508 -22.64 6.67 -4.06
N PHE A 509 -21.75 5.72 -3.77
CA PHE A 509 -21.83 4.90 -2.56
C PHE A 509 -21.74 5.75 -1.28
N TRP A 510 -20.72 6.61 -1.19
CA TRP A 510 -20.50 7.46 -0.02
C TRP A 510 -21.60 8.49 0.17
N GLN A 511 -22.06 9.13 -0.91
CA GLN A 511 -23.20 10.06 -0.87
C GLN A 511 -24.47 9.37 -0.40
N LYS A 512 -24.75 8.15 -0.88
CA LYS A 512 -25.90 7.36 -0.41
C LYS A 512 -25.79 6.97 1.07
N ALA A 513 -24.57 6.80 1.58
CA ALA A 513 -24.31 6.61 3.02
C ALA A 513 -24.41 7.92 3.84
N GLY A 514 -24.72 9.05 3.21
CA GLY A 514 -24.83 10.36 3.84
C GLY A 514 -23.50 11.11 3.99
N PHE A 515 -22.39 10.58 3.48
CA PHE A 515 -21.12 11.30 3.47
C PHE A 515 -21.16 12.42 2.42
N ARG A 516 -20.57 13.55 2.78
CA ARG A 516 -20.48 14.76 1.98
C ARG A 516 -19.04 15.00 1.56
N LEU A 517 -18.83 15.28 0.29
CA LEU A 517 -17.49 15.45 -0.28
C LEU A 517 -16.93 16.82 0.12
N ILE A 518 -15.74 16.84 0.72
CA ILE A 518 -15.12 18.06 1.25
C ILE A 518 -13.85 18.43 0.50
N ARG A 519 -13.11 17.44 -0.01
CA ARG A 519 -11.82 17.68 -0.66
C ARG A 519 -11.56 16.69 -1.78
N ILE A 520 -10.94 17.18 -2.84
CA ILE A 520 -10.33 16.37 -3.90
C ILE A 520 -8.86 16.79 -4.00
N GLY A 521 -7.95 15.83 -4.02
CA GLY A 521 -6.52 16.07 -4.16
C GLY A 521 -6.15 16.50 -5.57
N SER A 522 -5.06 17.25 -5.71
CA SER A 522 -4.62 17.83 -6.98
C SER A 522 -3.80 16.88 -7.86
N HIS A 523 -3.42 15.71 -7.35
CA HIS A 523 -2.58 14.72 -8.05
C HIS A 523 -3.26 13.35 -8.06
N LYS A 524 -3.09 12.63 -9.18
CA LYS A 524 -3.49 11.23 -9.30
C LYS A 524 -2.51 10.35 -8.53
N GLU A 525 -3.02 9.41 -7.74
CA GLU A 525 -2.17 8.44 -7.06
C GLU A 525 -1.47 7.53 -8.08
N ALA A 526 -0.17 7.30 -7.89
CA ALA A 526 0.61 6.44 -8.77
C ALA A 526 0.08 5.01 -8.87
N SER A 527 -0.60 4.47 -7.84
CA SER A 527 -1.11 3.10 -7.90
C SER A 527 -2.49 2.99 -8.54
N SER A 528 -3.44 3.83 -8.12
CA SER A 528 -4.83 3.76 -8.58
C SER A 528 -5.10 4.56 -9.85
N GLY A 529 -4.28 5.56 -10.16
CA GLY A 529 -4.53 6.54 -11.20
C GLY A 529 -5.69 7.50 -10.91
N CYS A 530 -6.26 7.44 -9.70
CA CYS A 530 -7.39 8.26 -9.29
C CYS A 530 -6.90 9.47 -8.47
N PHE A 531 -7.64 10.58 -8.49
CA PHE A 531 -7.47 11.63 -7.49
C PHE A 531 -7.94 11.12 -6.13
N THR A 532 -7.26 11.48 -5.04
CA THR A 532 -7.73 11.15 -3.69
C THR A 532 -8.86 12.09 -3.30
N ALA A 533 -10.04 11.55 -2.99
CA ALA A 533 -11.20 12.26 -2.47
C ALA A 533 -11.36 12.02 -0.97
N MET A 534 -11.81 13.04 -0.24
CA MET A 534 -12.15 12.94 1.19
C MET A 534 -13.58 13.41 1.44
N ALA A 535 -14.33 12.60 2.18
CA ALA A 535 -15.71 12.87 2.53
C ALA A 535 -15.94 12.69 4.03
N ILE A 536 -16.90 13.43 4.58
CA ILE A 536 -17.27 13.39 6.00
C ILE A 536 -18.76 13.14 6.15
N LEU A 537 -19.14 12.39 7.18
CA LEU A 537 -20.51 12.24 7.65
C LEU A 537 -20.61 12.98 8.99
N PRO A 538 -21.22 14.19 9.03
CA PRO A 538 -21.32 14.95 10.27
C PRO A 538 -22.26 14.26 11.27
N LEU A 539 -21.85 14.24 12.54
CA LEU A 539 -22.60 13.69 13.67
C LEU A 539 -22.95 14.77 14.71
N SER A 540 -22.17 15.85 14.79
CA SER A 540 -22.44 17.01 15.64
C SER A 540 -22.89 18.23 14.83
N ASP A 541 -23.52 19.20 15.49
CA ASP A 541 -23.96 20.45 14.85
C ASP A 541 -22.76 21.22 14.28
N ARG A 542 -21.65 21.31 15.03
CA ARG A 542 -20.43 21.97 14.56
C ARG A 542 -19.82 21.28 13.33
N ALA A 543 -19.88 19.95 13.26
CA ALA A 543 -19.45 19.22 12.09
C ALA A 543 -20.38 19.46 10.88
N SER A 544 -21.69 19.60 11.13
CA SER A 544 -22.66 19.92 10.08
C SER A 544 -22.41 21.29 9.46
N LEU A 545 -22.09 22.31 10.27
CA LEU A 545 -21.71 23.64 9.77
C LEU A 545 -20.40 23.60 8.96
N LEU A 546 -19.37 22.93 9.48
CA LEU A 546 -18.11 22.75 8.75
C LEU A 546 -18.35 22.07 7.40
N CYS A 547 -19.23 21.07 7.38
CA CYS A 547 -19.55 20.33 6.18
C CYS A 547 -20.21 21.21 5.11
N GLN A 548 -21.17 22.06 5.51
CA GLN A 548 -21.81 23.02 4.60
C GLN A 548 -20.79 24.02 4.05
N GLN A 549 -19.92 24.55 4.89
CA GLN A 549 -18.83 25.43 4.46
C GLN A 549 -17.87 24.72 3.49
N GLY A 550 -17.48 23.49 3.80
CA GLY A 550 -16.58 22.69 2.97
C GLY A 550 -17.15 22.38 1.59
N GLU A 551 -18.43 22.03 1.50
CA GLU A 551 -19.10 21.82 0.21
C GLU A 551 -19.16 23.12 -0.61
N MET A 552 -19.45 24.26 0.02
CA MET A 552 -19.45 25.55 -0.67
C MET A 552 -18.05 25.91 -1.19
N GLN A 553 -17.00 25.73 -0.38
CA GLN A 553 -15.63 26.01 -0.81
C GLN A 553 -15.18 25.05 -1.91
N LEU A 554 -15.49 23.76 -1.79
CA LEU A 554 -15.16 22.78 -2.81
C LEU A 554 -15.81 23.12 -4.16
N LYS A 555 -17.08 23.53 -4.19
CA LYS A 555 -17.76 23.98 -5.42
C LYS A 555 -17.07 25.19 -6.05
N ARG A 556 -16.59 26.13 -5.24
CA ARG A 556 -15.83 27.29 -5.73
C ARG A 556 -14.46 26.87 -6.25
N ASP A 557 -13.81 25.88 -5.65
CA ASP A 557 -12.46 25.41 -6.03
C ASP A 557 -12.51 24.55 -7.31
N ILE A 558 -13.49 23.66 -7.44
CA ILE A 558 -13.70 22.80 -8.64
C ILE A 558 -13.94 23.64 -9.90
N TYR A 559 -14.49 24.86 -9.77
CA TYR A 559 -14.63 25.79 -10.90
C TYR A 559 -13.33 25.95 -11.72
N TRP A 560 -12.17 25.87 -11.08
CA TRP A 560 -10.86 26.03 -11.72
C TRP A 560 -10.24 24.71 -12.20
N ARG A 561 -10.92 23.57 -12.04
CA ARG A 561 -10.38 22.21 -12.19
C ARG A 561 -10.99 21.47 -13.39
N ASN A 562 -10.49 21.76 -14.59
CA ASN A 562 -10.97 21.12 -15.84
C ASN A 562 -10.76 19.60 -15.88
N ASP A 563 -9.77 19.10 -15.15
CA ASP A 563 -9.43 17.68 -15.06
C ASP A 563 -10.38 16.86 -14.17
N LEU A 564 -11.41 17.50 -13.60
CA LEU A 564 -12.49 16.84 -12.86
C LEU A 564 -13.82 16.82 -13.63
N SER A 565 -13.83 17.28 -14.89
CA SER A 565 -15.02 17.36 -15.73
C SER A 565 -15.76 16.02 -15.91
N GLU A 566 -15.03 14.90 -15.87
CA GLU A 566 -15.59 13.54 -16.00
C GLU A 566 -16.51 13.12 -14.84
N PHE A 567 -16.43 13.78 -13.67
CA PHE A 567 -17.17 13.41 -12.48
C PHE A 567 -18.51 14.14 -12.31
N ALA A 568 -18.86 15.05 -13.22
CA ALA A 568 -20.09 15.86 -13.19
C ALA A 568 -20.34 16.54 -11.81
N LEU A 569 -19.27 17.02 -11.18
CA LEU A 569 -19.34 17.69 -9.88
C LEU A 569 -19.90 19.11 -10.03
N GLU A 570 -20.70 19.54 -9.07
CA GLU A 570 -21.25 20.89 -9.03
C GLU A 570 -20.14 21.93 -8.84
N THR A 571 -20.25 23.06 -9.57
CA THR A 571 -19.34 24.20 -9.45
C THR A 571 -20.10 25.47 -9.06
N SER A 572 -19.38 26.48 -8.59
CA SER A 572 -19.93 27.80 -8.30
C SER A 572 -19.23 28.88 -9.13
N GLU A 573 -20.01 29.75 -9.77
CA GLU A 573 -19.49 30.92 -10.50
C GLU A 573 -19.06 32.07 -9.55
N GLN A 574 -19.37 31.96 -8.26
CA GLN A 574 -19.00 32.95 -7.24
C GLN A 574 -17.51 32.85 -6.89
N GLN A 575 -16.72 33.73 -7.50
CA GLN A 575 -15.25 33.71 -7.43
C GLN A 575 -14.65 34.99 -6.86
N GLN A 576 -15.41 35.76 -6.06
CA GLN A 576 -14.84 36.87 -5.27
C GLN A 576 -14.02 36.34 -4.09
N LEU A 577 -13.02 37.06 -3.63
CA LEU A 577 -12.25 36.69 -2.43
C LEU A 577 -13.12 36.73 -1.16
N THR A 578 -13.03 35.68 -0.37
CA THR A 578 -13.68 35.53 0.95
C THR A 578 -12.66 35.61 2.09
N ALA A 579 -13.13 35.68 3.33
CA ALA A 579 -12.25 35.63 4.51
C ALA A 579 -11.40 34.35 4.54
N ASP A 580 -11.96 33.21 4.17
CA ASP A 580 -11.25 31.93 4.10
C ASP A 580 -10.16 31.94 3.01
N ASP A 581 -10.42 32.57 1.86
CA ASP A 581 -9.42 32.75 0.81
C ASP A 581 -8.23 33.56 1.33
N TRP A 582 -8.48 34.61 2.11
CA TRP A 582 -7.42 35.40 2.73
C TRP A 582 -6.63 34.62 3.78
N ILE A 583 -7.28 33.76 4.57
CA ILE A 583 -6.59 32.86 5.50
C ILE A 583 -5.65 31.92 4.72
N GLU A 584 -6.14 31.33 3.63
CA GLU A 584 -5.33 30.46 2.75
C GLU A 584 -4.14 31.21 2.14
N LEU A 585 -4.35 32.42 1.64
CA LEU A 585 -3.30 33.28 1.06
C LEU A 585 -2.24 33.67 2.11
N ILE A 586 -2.64 33.97 3.35
CA ILE A 586 -1.71 34.18 4.49
C ILE A 586 -0.86 32.93 4.72
N GLY A 587 -1.52 31.76 4.76
CA GLY A 587 -0.86 30.46 4.92
C GLY A 587 0.16 30.18 3.81
N PHE A 588 -0.16 30.56 2.57
CA PHE A 588 0.75 30.46 1.45
C PHE A 588 1.90 31.47 1.54
N SER A 589 1.65 32.75 1.77
CA SER A 589 2.72 33.75 1.71
C SER A 589 3.68 33.71 2.89
N GLU A 590 3.19 33.43 4.10
CA GLU A 590 3.96 33.61 5.34
C GLU A 590 4.38 32.28 5.99
N PHE A 591 3.82 31.16 5.53
CA PHE A 591 4.13 29.82 6.05
C PHE A 591 4.47 28.84 4.92
N LYS A 592 4.28 27.54 5.15
CA LYS A 592 4.66 26.44 4.23
C LYS A 592 3.45 25.76 3.59
N ARG A 593 2.29 26.43 3.50
CA ARG A 593 1.14 25.85 2.77
C ARG A 593 1.51 25.59 1.31
N PRO A 594 1.20 24.41 0.76
CA PRO A 594 1.60 24.06 -0.61
C PRO A 594 0.78 24.85 -1.62
N ILE A 595 1.39 25.17 -2.77
CA ILE A 595 0.70 25.87 -3.87
C ILE A 595 -0.57 25.15 -4.33
N SER A 596 -0.56 23.81 -4.30
CA SER A 596 -1.71 22.99 -4.68
C SER A 596 -2.90 23.07 -3.71
N ALA A 597 -2.69 23.46 -2.45
CA ALA A 597 -3.78 23.75 -1.52
C ALA A 597 -4.30 25.19 -1.67
N SER A 598 -3.43 26.11 -2.09
CA SER A 598 -3.75 27.54 -2.20
C SER A 598 -4.12 27.99 -3.62
N GLU A 599 -4.11 27.07 -4.60
CA GLU A 599 -4.23 27.35 -6.03
C GLU A 599 -5.51 28.15 -6.35
N SER A 600 -6.67 27.68 -5.88
CA SER A 600 -7.95 28.35 -6.13
C SER A 600 -8.02 29.75 -5.50
N ALA A 601 -7.48 29.93 -4.29
CA ALA A 601 -7.40 31.24 -3.64
C ALA A 601 -6.45 32.20 -4.40
N ILE A 602 -5.32 31.68 -4.92
CA ILE A 602 -4.40 32.43 -5.78
C ILE A 602 -5.07 32.85 -7.09
N LEU A 603 -5.84 31.96 -7.75
CA LEU A 603 -6.56 32.26 -8.97
C LEU A 603 -7.63 33.35 -8.75
N ARG A 604 -8.34 33.32 -7.62
CA ARG A 604 -9.26 34.40 -7.22
C ARG A 604 -8.54 35.71 -6.98
N LEU A 605 -7.39 35.69 -6.31
CA LEU A 605 -6.56 36.88 -6.12
C LEU A 605 -6.07 37.46 -7.46
N LEU A 606 -5.63 36.63 -8.39
CA LEU A 606 -5.22 37.04 -9.74
C LEU A 606 -6.38 37.65 -10.55
N LYS A 607 -7.62 37.23 -10.27
CA LYS A 607 -8.82 37.80 -10.90
C LYS A 607 -9.13 39.21 -10.40
N GLU A 608 -8.91 39.49 -9.12
CA GLU A 608 -9.17 40.80 -8.51
C GLU A 608 -7.99 41.77 -8.67
N GLU A 609 -6.75 41.33 -8.43
CA GLU A 609 -5.56 42.19 -8.40
C GLU A 609 -4.89 42.30 -9.77
N LYS A 610 -5.20 43.34 -10.54
CA LYS A 610 -4.78 43.47 -11.96
C LYS A 610 -3.31 43.87 -12.17
N ASN A 611 -2.68 44.55 -11.21
CA ASN A 611 -1.41 45.24 -11.44
C ASN A 611 -0.20 44.59 -10.73
N GLY A 612 -0.40 43.47 -10.04
CA GLY A 612 0.66 42.71 -9.35
C GLY A 612 0.78 41.24 -9.78
N LEU A 613 1.56 40.48 -8.99
CA LEU A 613 1.68 39.01 -9.06
C LEU A 613 2.24 38.51 -10.40
N SER A 614 3.28 39.16 -10.91
CA SER A 614 3.75 38.95 -12.29
C SER A 614 4.22 37.53 -12.55
N LEU A 615 4.89 36.90 -11.59
CA LEU A 615 5.38 35.53 -11.72
C LEU A 615 4.23 34.51 -11.68
N LEU A 616 3.23 34.75 -10.84
CA LEU A 616 2.03 33.91 -10.77
C LEU A 616 1.17 34.03 -12.02
N ARG A 617 1.06 35.23 -12.61
CA ARG A 617 0.35 35.45 -13.88
C ARG A 617 0.99 34.65 -15.02
N ARG A 618 2.31 34.70 -15.16
CA ARG A 618 3.02 33.92 -16.19
C ARG A 618 2.73 32.42 -16.06
N HIS A 619 2.71 31.91 -14.82
CA HIS A 619 2.44 30.50 -14.60
C HIS A 619 0.97 30.10 -14.80
N PHE A 620 0.03 30.78 -14.14
CA PHE A 620 -1.38 30.38 -14.10
C PHE A 620 -2.24 30.96 -15.23
N VAL A 621 -1.87 32.12 -15.77
CA VAL A 621 -2.64 32.79 -16.83
C VAL A 621 -1.99 32.54 -18.19
N SER A 622 -0.68 32.79 -18.32
CA SER A 622 0.04 32.54 -19.58
C SER A 622 0.42 31.07 -19.78
N CYS A 623 0.20 30.21 -18.78
CA CYS A 623 0.54 28.78 -18.81
C CYS A 623 2.02 28.50 -19.13
N GLU A 624 2.92 29.41 -18.75
CA GLU A 624 4.35 29.27 -19.02
C GLU A 624 4.98 28.24 -18.06
N PRO A 625 5.88 27.36 -18.56
CA PRO A 625 6.63 26.44 -17.71
C PRO A 625 7.48 27.19 -16.69
N ILE A 626 7.49 26.72 -15.44
CA ILE A 626 8.30 27.33 -14.36
C ILE A 626 9.77 27.43 -14.76
N ALA A 627 10.32 26.44 -15.45
CA ALA A 627 11.71 26.47 -15.94
C ALA A 627 11.98 27.65 -16.89
N GLN A 628 11.03 27.98 -17.76
CA GLN A 628 11.13 29.12 -18.66
C GLN A 628 11.01 30.44 -17.89
N ILE A 629 10.02 30.55 -16.99
CA ILE A 629 9.86 31.73 -16.11
C ILE A 629 11.17 31.98 -15.34
N CYS A 630 11.76 30.91 -14.79
CA CYS A 630 13.00 30.98 -14.04
C CYS A 630 14.16 31.53 -14.88
N ALA A 631 14.32 31.06 -16.11
CA ALA A 631 15.35 31.53 -17.03
C ALA A 631 15.20 33.01 -17.35
N ASP A 632 13.97 33.47 -17.61
CA ASP A 632 13.69 34.83 -18.03
C ASP A 632 13.89 35.88 -16.92
N VAL A 633 13.64 35.51 -15.66
CA VAL A 633 13.78 36.44 -14.51
C VAL A 633 15.05 36.21 -13.70
N GLY A 634 15.95 35.34 -14.17
CA GLY A 634 17.25 35.11 -13.54
C GLY A 634 17.19 34.43 -12.17
N ILE A 635 16.21 33.54 -11.95
CA ILE A 635 16.09 32.76 -10.70
C ILE A 635 16.42 31.29 -10.95
N THR A 636 16.99 30.63 -9.94
CA THR A 636 17.46 29.24 -10.05
C THR A 636 16.41 28.25 -9.52
N GLY A 637 15.64 27.70 -10.45
CA GLY A 637 14.75 26.57 -10.22
C GLY A 637 13.48 26.87 -9.42
N GLN A 638 12.64 25.84 -9.27
CA GLN A 638 11.30 25.94 -8.69
C GLN A 638 11.29 26.43 -7.24
N LYS A 639 12.32 26.12 -6.44
CA LYS A 639 12.39 26.52 -5.03
C LYS A 639 12.48 28.04 -4.88
N GLN A 640 13.34 28.70 -5.66
CA GLN A 640 13.46 30.16 -5.64
C GLN A 640 12.23 30.82 -6.25
N TRP A 641 11.68 30.25 -7.34
CA TRP A 641 10.39 30.71 -7.88
C TRP A 641 9.29 30.68 -6.83
N LEU A 642 9.15 29.56 -6.11
CA LEU A 642 8.14 29.41 -5.06
C LEU A 642 8.33 30.44 -3.93
N GLN A 643 9.57 30.76 -3.57
CA GLN A 643 9.85 31.81 -2.59
C GLN A 643 9.40 33.18 -3.10
N ARG A 644 9.73 33.55 -4.34
CA ARG A 644 9.35 34.85 -4.92
C ARG A 644 7.84 35.02 -5.05
N VAL A 645 7.12 33.99 -5.51
CA VAL A 645 5.64 34.08 -5.60
C VAL A 645 4.98 34.19 -4.22
N ARG A 646 5.55 33.59 -3.17
CA ARG A 646 5.08 33.79 -1.79
C ARG A 646 5.29 35.24 -1.34
N GLU A 647 6.43 35.84 -1.69
CA GLU A 647 6.69 37.26 -1.42
C GLU A 647 5.69 38.17 -2.15
N GLU A 648 5.40 37.90 -3.42
CA GLU A 648 4.39 38.65 -4.21
C GLU A 648 3.00 38.60 -3.54
N VAL A 649 2.54 37.43 -3.12
CA VAL A 649 1.27 37.29 -2.39
C VAL A 649 1.34 37.95 -1.02
N GLY A 650 2.47 37.84 -0.32
CA GLY A 650 2.67 38.44 1.00
C GLY A 650 2.58 39.96 1.02
N ILE A 651 2.98 40.62 -0.07
CA ILE A 651 2.78 42.07 -0.24
C ILE A 651 1.28 42.40 -0.27
N GLN A 652 0.49 41.64 -1.05
CA GLN A 652 -0.97 41.84 -1.14
C GLN A 652 -1.64 41.58 0.21
N VAL A 653 -1.27 40.49 0.89
CA VAL A 653 -1.79 40.15 2.22
C VAL A 653 -1.53 41.25 3.24
N LYS A 654 -0.31 41.83 3.27
CA LYS A 654 0.02 42.93 4.20
C LYS A 654 -0.75 44.21 3.89
N GLN A 655 -1.04 44.46 2.62
CA GLN A 655 -1.78 45.63 2.18
C GLN A 655 -3.28 45.52 2.51
N TYR A 656 -3.90 44.38 2.22
CA TYR A 656 -5.35 44.20 2.31
C TYR A 656 -5.83 43.61 3.64
N GLN A 657 -5.02 42.79 4.32
CA GLN A 657 -5.41 42.03 5.52
C GLN A 657 -4.35 42.06 6.66
N PRO A 658 -3.84 43.24 7.08
CA PRO A 658 -2.79 43.31 8.10
C PRO A 658 -3.23 42.78 9.48
N THR A 659 -4.48 43.01 9.88
CA THR A 659 -5.01 42.55 11.18
C THR A 659 -5.16 41.03 11.22
N LEU A 660 -5.79 40.44 10.19
CA LEU A 660 -5.95 39.00 10.08
C LEU A 660 -4.59 38.28 10.03
N LEU A 661 -3.61 38.86 9.33
CA LEU A 661 -2.24 38.34 9.32
C LEU A 661 -1.64 38.24 10.73
N ALA A 662 -1.81 39.29 11.55
CA ALA A 662 -1.29 39.30 12.92
C ALA A 662 -1.96 38.23 13.79
N GLU A 663 -3.29 38.07 13.67
CA GLU A 663 -4.06 37.05 14.40
C GLU A 663 -3.63 35.63 14.04
N ILE A 664 -3.48 35.32 12.75
CA ILE A 664 -3.04 34.00 12.29
C ILE A 664 -1.60 33.71 12.73
N LYS A 665 -0.70 34.71 12.65
CA LYS A 665 0.65 34.59 13.20
C LYS A 665 0.63 34.27 14.68
N GLN A 666 -0.23 34.94 15.45
CA GLN A 666 -0.38 34.65 16.86
C GLN A 666 -0.82 33.20 17.06
N LYS A 667 -1.87 32.70 16.39
CA LYS A 667 -2.34 31.31 16.54
C LYS A 667 -1.27 30.26 16.21
N VAL A 668 -0.43 30.52 15.20
CA VAL A 668 0.65 29.59 14.80
C VAL A 668 1.85 29.67 15.74
N ILE A 669 2.18 30.86 16.28
CA ILE A 669 3.38 31.14 17.09
C ILE A 669 3.12 31.02 18.60
N SER A 670 1.89 31.24 19.07
CA SER A 670 1.49 31.18 20.49
C SER A 670 1.47 29.72 20.96
N SER A 671 2.67 29.15 21.08
CA SER A 671 2.99 27.82 21.63
C SER A 671 4.48 27.44 21.41
N CYS A 672 5.37 28.44 21.42
CA CYS A 672 6.82 28.26 21.61
C CYS A 672 7.32 28.80 22.97
N LEU A 673 6.40 29.13 23.88
CA LEU A 673 6.68 29.51 25.27
C LEU A 673 6.04 28.50 26.22
#